data_AF-A0AAN7Z5F9-F1
#
_entry.id   AF-A0AAN7Z5F9-F1
#
_cell.length_a   1.000
_cell.length_b   1.000
_cell.length_c   1.000
_cell.angle_alpha   90.00
_cell.angle_beta   90.00
_cell.angle_gamma   90.00
#
_symmetry.space_group_name_H-M   'P 1'
#
loop_
_entity.id
_entity.type
_entity.pdbx_description
1 polymer ?
#
loop_
_entity_poly.entity_id
_entity_poly.type
_entity_poly.pdbx_seq_one_letter_code
_entity_poly.pdbx_strand_id
1 'polypeptide(L)'
;MANPDSGAIPKVLAARQQIDVGATPHTTIPFGYTGELPSSPLATQTEPLFRPAPPNQGPYGPAVQPYHCLTPEASQSDGRQMISQLPRAEAHLEAPFDANNAFELSTFRVPNTPISVSQPSVQGNPDESLVAKPKLPLQKSLGVFSAVIILGGSFLILLAVSFLIFLWAGRGPVEGGIEAPRAWRYIMLHGWATQAVTLTSLGLRVVIAAQAGLCTSMVAALLLERYGVPVSKLVQLSIARSVNVGPMEFLYSSRKIGKMALLKPEALLLFILALTAIGIQFSSTILLSDFGTTRLVRDANQILMNVAISSSTSSQKPGPLSTFGSIDSSMILFGELDSQFDPAPNQIGVSDTGIKRRAFLPFPKEDRIALQHFSGAAFSSVSRVACIKPSMKAILDFSSKGYLLIQGSVNYNKSLEDAGQPPTEKCYTAVGDYEFCLPTKFNCSLPGSHDTQPNPQWTTAVCHLGINVSDVLPGWDRKGSLFDFTSGVWPHLVFTTNIPSSDWQHIKPFVPLTLDNATSYGEWVSNEIEPEKFINTTFCLSTLYGTIASLTMTGNLNQTEPGLLFNTTTGSPEVDSLQTLFGAGGVHKTPAGRGILTITGEVQDPASLSSFDVNKTFAQGAIDYGSIALGVGPAAGVWDNSGGNSVSLCDHCDILGYSVPDDIAALFQNIINTTGRAAVAVDTYLAILSRWWYYYLLPRFDVPGYVDVAFAAEVLLPLRWRGIIAVLVLIGVNTVVMWIIATLYVRRTQFSFAGNYWHAVAQLISKETMPLLEKSREMNDEDLKEQLDIELEDFVVKIGRSTHDGYVTVLKV
;
A
#
# COMPACT_ATOMS: atom_id res chain seq x y z
N MET A 1 -29.09 22.55 46.19
CA MET A 1 -29.86 23.82 46.21
C MET A 1 -29.92 24.34 44.78
N ALA A 2 -31.01 25.04 44.45
CA ALA A 2 -31.21 25.94 43.29
C ALA A 2 -30.48 25.67 41.95
N ASN A 3 -31.27 25.21 40.96
CA ASN A 3 -31.25 25.74 39.58
C ASN A 3 -32.17 27.01 39.56
N PRO A 4 -32.54 27.69 38.44
CA PRO A 4 -32.28 27.47 37.00
C PRO A 4 -31.64 28.75 36.35
N ASP A 5 -31.79 29.20 35.09
CA ASP A 5 -32.57 28.86 33.86
C ASP A 5 -31.89 29.59 32.65
N SER A 6 -32.21 29.48 31.36
CA SER A 6 -33.16 28.67 30.56
C SER A 6 -32.67 28.54 29.09
N GLY A 7 -33.46 27.93 28.18
CA GLY A 7 -33.28 28.04 26.72
C GLY A 7 -33.66 26.78 25.95
N ALA A 8 -34.77 26.79 25.18
CA ALA A 8 -35.42 25.58 24.69
C ALA A 8 -35.49 25.43 23.15
N ILE A 9 -35.51 24.17 22.68
CA ILE A 9 -35.83 23.75 21.31
C ILE A 9 -36.87 22.61 21.41
N PRO A 10 -37.95 22.58 20.61
CA PRO A 10 -38.98 21.53 20.69
C PRO A 10 -38.52 20.16 20.18
N LYS A 11 -39.09 19.08 20.74
CA LYS A 11 -39.04 17.71 20.19
C LYS A 11 -40.44 17.11 20.11
N VAL A 12 -40.83 16.66 18.93
CA VAL A 12 -42.09 15.97 18.60
C VAL A 12 -41.78 15.02 17.42
N LEU A 13 -42.15 13.74 17.40
CA LEU A 13 -42.43 12.80 18.50
C LEU A 13 -42.19 11.38 17.96
N ALA A 14 -41.60 10.47 18.75
CA ALA A 14 -41.44 9.07 18.36
C ALA A 14 -42.44 8.19 19.12
N ALA A 15 -43.29 7.45 18.40
CA ALA A 15 -44.22 6.48 18.97
C ALA A 15 -44.03 5.11 18.31
N ARG A 16 -44.02 4.05 19.13
CA ARG A 16 -43.78 2.67 18.72
C ARG A 16 -44.78 1.78 19.45
N GLN A 17 -45.58 1.00 18.72
CA GLN A 17 -46.54 0.09 19.34
C GLN A 17 -46.61 -1.21 18.54
N GLN A 18 -46.53 -2.34 19.23
CA GLN A 18 -46.77 -3.68 18.66
C GLN A 18 -48.21 -4.10 18.96
N ILE A 19 -48.80 -4.84 18.03
CA ILE A 19 -49.80 -5.91 18.25
C ILE A 19 -49.77 -6.80 16.99
N ASP A 20 -50.31 -8.01 17.08
CA ASP A 20 -49.99 -9.18 16.25
C ASP A 20 -51.23 -9.76 15.54
N VAL A 21 -51.02 -10.69 14.60
CA VAL A 21 -51.99 -11.61 13.94
C VAL A 21 -52.95 -11.01 12.89
N GLY A 22 -52.99 -11.62 11.68
CA GLY A 22 -54.28 -11.79 10.96
C GLY A 22 -54.33 -11.68 9.42
N ALA A 23 -54.27 -12.83 8.74
CA ALA A 23 -55.02 -13.24 7.53
C ALA A 23 -55.16 -12.35 6.25
N THR A 24 -54.90 -13.00 5.10
CA THR A 24 -55.39 -12.66 3.73
C THR A 24 -56.91 -12.87 3.59
N PRO A 25 -57.65 -12.17 2.68
CA PRO A 25 -57.78 -12.68 1.29
C PRO A 25 -57.98 -11.61 0.17
N HIS A 26 -58.11 -12.10 -1.07
CA HIS A 26 -58.41 -11.37 -2.32
C HIS A 26 -59.68 -10.48 -2.29
N THR A 27 -59.79 -9.51 -3.22
CA THR A 27 -60.94 -9.39 -4.15
C THR A 27 -60.63 -8.58 -5.43
N THR A 28 -60.90 -9.25 -6.55
CA THR A 28 -61.30 -8.89 -7.94
C THR A 28 -61.44 -7.43 -8.45
N ILE A 29 -61.05 -7.29 -9.73
CA ILE A 29 -61.36 -6.29 -10.78
C ILE A 29 -62.85 -5.85 -10.85
N PRO A 30 -63.16 -4.72 -11.53
CA PRO A 30 -63.80 -4.86 -12.86
C PRO A 30 -63.30 -3.89 -13.97
N PHE A 31 -63.61 -4.24 -15.23
CA PHE A 31 -63.35 -3.45 -16.44
C PHE A 31 -64.40 -2.35 -16.69
N GLY A 32 -64.03 -1.31 -17.45
CA GLY A 32 -64.94 -0.43 -18.20
C GLY A 32 -64.40 -0.21 -19.62
N TYR A 33 -65.27 -0.18 -20.64
CA TYR A 33 -64.91 -0.24 -22.07
C TYR A 33 -65.51 0.94 -22.86
N THR A 34 -65.15 1.00 -24.16
CA THR A 34 -65.56 1.94 -25.25
C THR A 34 -64.76 3.26 -25.37
N GLY A 35 -64.28 3.69 -26.55
CA GLY A 35 -63.92 2.95 -27.77
C GLY A 35 -64.47 3.53 -29.09
N GLU A 36 -63.68 3.50 -30.17
CA GLU A 36 -64.12 3.39 -31.57
C GLU A 36 -62.95 3.05 -32.52
N LEU A 37 -63.26 2.57 -33.74
CA LEU A 37 -62.32 2.14 -34.79
C LEU A 37 -62.66 2.90 -36.09
N PRO A 38 -61.69 3.15 -37.01
CA PRO A 38 -61.46 2.21 -38.13
C PRO A 38 -60.01 2.26 -38.69
N SER A 39 -59.54 1.44 -39.66
CA SER A 39 -59.84 0.08 -40.12
C SER A 39 -58.70 -0.35 -41.08
N SER A 40 -58.32 -1.63 -41.14
CA SER A 40 -57.23 -2.12 -42.02
C SER A 40 -57.65 -2.21 -43.50
N PRO A 41 -56.69 -2.38 -44.43
CA PRO A 41 -56.52 -3.74 -44.98
C PRO A 41 -55.07 -4.21 -45.20
N LEU A 42 -54.93 -5.48 -45.61
CA LEU A 42 -53.68 -6.25 -45.74
C LEU A 42 -53.28 -6.44 -47.22
N ALA A 43 -52.01 -6.20 -47.60
CA ALA A 43 -51.50 -6.55 -48.94
C ALA A 43 -49.97 -6.80 -49.03
N THR A 44 -49.61 -8.08 -49.10
CA THR A 44 -48.62 -8.76 -49.97
C THR A 44 -47.45 -8.00 -50.66
N GLN A 45 -46.22 -8.52 -50.47
CA GLN A 45 -45.03 -8.52 -51.36
C GLN A 45 -44.49 -7.22 -51.99
N THR A 46 -43.21 -6.89 -51.70
CA THR A 46 -42.11 -6.98 -52.69
C THR A 46 -40.71 -6.78 -52.04
N GLU A 47 -39.70 -7.52 -52.49
CA GLU A 47 -38.30 -7.06 -52.42
C GLU A 47 -38.04 -6.02 -53.52
N PRO A 48 -36.97 -5.23 -53.41
CA PRO A 48 -35.92 -5.47 -54.39
C PRO A 48 -34.49 -5.56 -53.83
N LEU A 49 -33.73 -6.48 -54.41
CA LEU A 49 -32.26 -6.54 -54.32
C LEU A 49 -31.61 -5.19 -54.66
N PHE A 50 -30.49 -4.89 -54.00
CA PHE A 50 -29.33 -4.34 -54.71
C PHE A 50 -28.03 -5.02 -54.27
N ARG A 51 -27.36 -5.69 -55.22
CA ARG A 51 -25.95 -6.10 -55.09
C ARG A 51 -25.04 -4.92 -55.46
N PRO A 52 -23.77 -4.99 -55.06
CA PRO A 52 -22.74 -5.07 -56.09
C PRO A 52 -21.84 -6.30 -55.93
N ALA A 53 -21.24 -6.72 -57.05
CA ALA A 53 -20.13 -7.68 -57.07
C ALA A 53 -18.92 -7.03 -57.78
N PRO A 54 -17.67 -7.31 -57.36
CA PRO A 54 -16.45 -6.74 -57.95
C PRO A 54 -16.01 -7.55 -59.19
N PRO A 55 -15.08 -7.06 -60.05
CA PRO A 55 -13.65 -7.21 -59.73
C PRO A 55 -12.70 -6.10 -60.26
N ASN A 56 -11.55 -5.94 -59.61
CA ASN A 56 -10.21 -6.14 -60.21
C ASN A 56 -9.12 -5.98 -59.11
N GLN A 57 -8.52 -7.09 -58.67
CA GLN A 57 -7.14 -7.52 -58.98
C GLN A 57 -6.05 -6.75 -58.19
N GLY A 58 -5.32 -7.47 -57.31
CA GLY A 58 -4.18 -6.99 -56.51
C GLY A 58 -2.83 -7.19 -57.22
N PRO A 59 -1.74 -7.69 -56.58
CA PRO A 59 -1.52 -8.18 -55.19
C PRO A 59 -0.55 -7.23 -54.42
N TYR A 60 -0.01 -7.45 -53.20
CA TYR A 60 0.14 -8.55 -52.23
C TYR A 60 -0.19 -7.98 -50.81
N GLY A 61 -0.45 -8.69 -49.69
CA GLY A 61 -0.31 -10.10 -49.32
C GLY A 61 0.76 -10.31 -48.22
N PRO A 62 0.52 -11.06 -47.13
CA PRO A 62 -0.73 -11.28 -46.38
C PRO A 62 -0.60 -10.97 -44.86
N ALA A 63 -1.73 -10.99 -44.13
CA ALA A 63 -1.78 -10.87 -42.67
C ALA A 63 -1.81 -12.24 -41.95
N VAL A 64 -1.66 -12.26 -40.62
CA VAL A 64 -1.78 -13.45 -39.75
C VAL A 64 -2.72 -13.17 -38.58
N GLN A 65 -3.72 -14.04 -38.37
CA GLN A 65 -4.58 -14.07 -37.17
C GLN A 65 -5.31 -15.43 -37.08
N PRO A 66 -6.01 -15.74 -35.98
CA PRO A 66 -5.54 -16.55 -34.83
C PRO A 66 -6.09 -18.00 -34.86
N TYR A 67 -5.93 -18.80 -33.79
CA TYR A 67 -6.96 -19.75 -33.28
C TYR A 67 -6.57 -20.38 -31.91
N HIS A 68 -7.47 -21.19 -31.33
CA HIS A 68 -7.50 -21.63 -29.93
C HIS A 68 -7.22 -23.14 -29.70
N CYS A 69 -6.66 -23.47 -28.53
CA CYS A 69 -6.85 -24.69 -27.71
C CYS A 69 -6.82 -26.11 -28.33
N LEU A 70 -5.80 -26.92 -27.99
CA LEU A 70 -5.89 -28.11 -27.10
C LEU A 70 -4.58 -28.95 -27.10
N THR A 71 -4.35 -29.73 -26.04
CA THR A 71 -3.25 -30.69 -25.86
C THR A 71 -3.62 -32.10 -26.36
N PRO A 72 -2.66 -32.91 -26.87
CA PRO A 72 -2.04 -33.92 -26.00
C PRO A 72 -0.52 -34.15 -26.27
N GLU A 73 0.04 -35.23 -25.71
CA GLU A 73 1.48 -35.54 -25.64
C GLU A 73 2.10 -36.25 -26.87
N ALA A 74 3.44 -36.35 -26.82
CA ALA A 74 4.31 -37.42 -27.37
C ALA A 74 4.93 -37.30 -28.79
N SER A 75 6.28 -37.23 -28.81
CA SER A 75 7.23 -37.83 -29.80
C SER A 75 7.25 -37.38 -31.27
N GLN A 76 8.37 -37.38 -32.02
CA GLN A 76 9.83 -37.38 -31.73
C GLN A 76 10.63 -37.17 -33.05
N SER A 77 11.91 -36.78 -32.97
CA SER A 77 12.96 -36.83 -34.03
C SER A 77 12.89 -35.78 -35.17
N ASP A 78 13.99 -35.35 -35.82
CA ASP A 78 15.44 -35.36 -35.53
C ASP A 78 16.12 -34.28 -36.41
N GLY A 79 17.39 -33.87 -36.25
CA GLY A 79 18.39 -34.20 -35.21
C GLY A 79 19.84 -34.27 -35.77
N ARG A 80 20.75 -33.45 -35.21
CA ARG A 80 22.22 -33.54 -35.34
C ARG A 80 22.84 -32.76 -34.16
N GLN A 81 23.44 -33.37 -33.13
CA GLN A 81 24.59 -34.29 -33.03
C GLN A 81 25.96 -33.60 -32.92
N MET A 82 26.54 -33.67 -31.71
CA MET A 82 27.90 -34.20 -31.49
C MET A 82 27.90 -35.06 -30.22
N ILE A 83 28.86 -35.99 -30.09
CA ILE A 83 28.68 -37.22 -29.30
C ILE A 83 29.89 -37.53 -28.40
N SER A 84 29.62 -37.88 -27.13
CA SER A 84 30.43 -38.83 -26.35
C SER A 84 29.64 -39.31 -25.11
N GLN A 85 29.53 -40.62 -24.88
CA GLN A 85 28.88 -41.21 -23.71
C GLN A 85 29.88 -41.76 -22.67
N LEU A 86 29.39 -41.93 -21.44
CA LEU A 86 30.04 -42.66 -20.34
C LEU A 86 30.15 -44.17 -20.67
N PRO A 87 31.04 -44.95 -20.01
CA PRO A 87 30.55 -45.68 -18.83
C PRO A 87 31.56 -45.99 -17.70
N ARG A 88 31.02 -46.13 -16.48
CA ARG A 88 31.28 -47.16 -15.44
C ARG A 88 32.70 -47.77 -15.28
N ALA A 89 33.35 -47.43 -14.17
CA ALA A 89 34.23 -48.29 -13.35
C ALA A 89 33.89 -47.97 -11.87
N GLU A 90 33.88 -48.86 -10.87
CA GLU A 90 34.85 -49.91 -10.47
C GLU A 90 36.18 -49.32 -9.97
N ALA A 91 36.20 -49.01 -8.67
CA ALA A 91 37.40 -48.58 -7.95
C ALA A 91 38.11 -49.81 -7.35
N HIS A 92 38.99 -50.43 -8.14
CA HIS A 92 39.87 -51.49 -7.66
C HIS A 92 41.00 -50.94 -6.79
N LEU A 93 41.49 -51.80 -5.88
CA LEU A 93 42.56 -51.48 -4.94
C LEU A 93 43.91 -51.97 -5.51
N GLU A 94 44.81 -51.05 -5.85
CA GLU A 94 46.19 -51.39 -6.25
C GLU A 94 47.23 -50.48 -5.56
N ALA A 95 48.43 -51.02 -5.37
CA ALA A 95 49.54 -50.39 -4.65
C ALA A 95 50.82 -50.40 -5.51
N PRO A 96 51.69 -49.40 -5.38
CA PRO A 96 52.96 -49.37 -6.11
C PRO A 96 54.02 -50.20 -5.37
N PHE A 97 54.36 -51.36 -5.93
CA PHE A 97 55.60 -52.07 -5.64
C PHE A 97 56.25 -52.49 -6.97
N ASP A 98 57.04 -51.59 -7.54
CA ASP A 98 57.86 -51.90 -8.71
C ASP A 98 59.24 -52.39 -8.27
N ALA A 99 59.64 -53.54 -8.77
CA ALA A 99 60.95 -54.13 -8.53
C ALA A 99 61.56 -54.60 -9.85
N ASN A 100 62.50 -53.82 -10.39
CA ASN A 100 63.60 -54.31 -11.24
C ASN A 100 64.60 -53.20 -11.57
N ASN A 101 65.83 -53.34 -11.07
CA ASN A 101 67.02 -53.49 -11.92
C ASN A 101 68.23 -53.77 -11.03
N ALA A 102 69.03 -54.77 -11.40
CA ALA A 102 70.16 -55.25 -10.61
C ALA A 102 71.48 -54.60 -11.05
N PHE A 103 72.43 -54.48 -10.12
CA PHE A 103 73.85 -54.57 -10.45
C PHE A 103 74.66 -55.17 -9.29
N GLU A 104 75.71 -55.89 -9.64
CA GLU A 104 76.58 -56.70 -8.76
C GLU A 104 77.51 -55.80 -7.90
N LEU A 105 77.62 -55.99 -6.57
CA LEU A 105 78.34 -57.04 -5.80
C LEU A 105 79.77 -56.61 -5.41
N SER A 106 80.04 -56.42 -4.10
CA SER A 106 81.19 -57.06 -3.39
C SER A 106 81.40 -56.57 -1.94
N THR A 107 81.26 -57.48 -0.98
CA THR A 107 81.90 -57.45 0.36
C THR A 107 81.47 -56.30 1.32
N PHE A 108 81.68 -56.33 2.66
CA PHE A 108 82.56 -57.17 3.50
C PHE A 108 82.04 -57.33 4.95
N ARG A 109 82.17 -58.55 5.50
CA ARG A 109 82.37 -58.92 6.93
C ARG A 109 81.47 -58.32 8.05
N VAL A 110 80.68 -59.20 8.67
CA VAL A 110 80.13 -59.07 10.04
C VAL A 110 81.22 -59.31 11.11
N PRO A 111 81.17 -58.59 12.24
CA PRO A 111 81.61 -59.12 13.54
C PRO A 111 80.45 -59.18 14.57
N ASN A 112 80.28 -60.32 15.23
CA ASN A 112 79.38 -60.46 16.39
C ASN A 112 80.06 -59.99 17.68
N THR A 113 79.34 -59.39 18.63
CA THR A 113 79.24 -59.81 20.06
C THR A 113 78.36 -58.84 20.89
N PRO A 114 77.81 -59.26 22.05
CA PRO A 114 76.73 -58.55 22.75
C PRO A 114 77.19 -57.71 23.95
N ILE A 115 76.33 -56.79 24.41
CA ILE A 115 76.41 -56.14 25.74
C ILE A 115 75.01 -56.17 26.39
N SER A 116 74.99 -56.31 27.72
CA SER A 116 73.83 -56.66 28.54
C SER A 116 73.40 -55.57 29.53
N VAL A 117 72.09 -55.53 29.80
CA VAL A 117 71.44 -55.32 31.12
C VAL A 117 71.90 -54.15 32.02
N SER A 118 70.94 -53.31 32.40
CA SER A 118 70.86 -52.79 33.78
C SER A 118 69.40 -52.55 34.21
N GLN A 119 68.88 -53.38 35.12
CA GLN A 119 67.74 -52.99 35.95
C GLN A 119 68.24 -52.08 37.08
N PRO A 120 67.46 -51.06 37.49
CA PRO A 120 67.49 -50.55 38.84
C PRO A 120 66.31 -51.11 39.64
N SER A 121 66.58 -51.99 40.60
CA SER A 121 65.62 -52.32 41.65
C SER A 121 65.58 -51.17 42.68
N VAL A 122 64.37 -50.76 43.07
CA VAL A 122 64.17 -49.89 44.25
C VAL A 122 63.12 -50.53 45.14
N GLN A 123 63.47 -50.72 46.39
CA GLN A 123 62.65 -51.40 47.40
C GLN A 123 61.81 -50.34 48.12
N GLY A 124 60.50 -50.59 48.28
CA GLY A 124 59.55 -49.55 48.69
C GLY A 124 59.35 -49.41 50.20
N ASN A 125 58.87 -48.24 50.60
CA ASN A 125 57.74 -48.10 51.53
C ASN A 125 57.02 -46.75 51.26
N PRO A 126 55.82 -46.51 51.83
CA PRO A 126 54.93 -45.45 51.34
C PRO A 126 55.16 -44.09 52.00
N ASP A 127 54.97 -43.02 51.22
CA ASP A 127 54.61 -41.72 51.78
C ASP A 127 53.64 -40.96 50.85
N GLU A 128 52.53 -40.50 51.40
CA GLU A 128 51.35 -40.02 50.67
C GLU A 128 51.50 -38.54 50.28
N SER A 129 52.24 -38.26 49.20
CA SER A 129 52.39 -36.90 48.67
C SER A 129 51.42 -36.61 47.52
N LEU A 130 50.50 -35.67 47.75
CA LEU A 130 49.53 -35.17 46.77
C LEU A 130 50.21 -34.37 45.63
N VAL A 131 50.77 -35.06 44.64
CA VAL A 131 51.33 -34.45 43.43
C VAL A 131 50.22 -33.73 42.65
N ALA A 132 50.18 -32.40 42.80
CA ALA A 132 49.25 -31.53 42.09
C ALA A 132 49.52 -31.60 40.57
N LYS A 133 48.70 -32.37 39.86
CA LYS A 133 48.89 -32.69 38.43
C LYS A 133 48.93 -31.40 37.58
N PRO A 134 50.00 -31.16 36.79
CA PRO A 134 50.11 -29.95 36.00
C PRO A 134 49.05 -29.94 34.88
N LYS A 135 48.22 -28.90 34.87
CA LYS A 135 47.23 -28.68 33.79
C LYS A 135 47.96 -28.29 32.52
N LEU A 136 47.57 -28.86 31.38
CA LEU A 136 48.15 -28.46 30.09
C LEU A 136 47.78 -27.00 29.76
N PRO A 137 48.69 -26.24 29.11
CA PRO A 137 48.38 -24.89 28.67
C PRO A 137 47.24 -24.90 27.64
N LEU A 138 46.28 -23.99 27.83
CA LEU A 138 45.01 -23.90 27.09
C LEU A 138 45.22 -23.95 25.56
N GLN A 139 46.24 -23.26 25.08
CA GLN A 139 46.61 -23.18 23.66
C GLN A 139 47.06 -24.53 23.05
N LYS A 140 47.63 -25.46 23.86
CA LYS A 140 47.97 -26.82 23.42
C LYS A 140 46.76 -27.76 23.48
N SER A 141 45.92 -27.69 24.52
CA SER A 141 44.78 -28.60 24.71
C SER A 141 43.64 -28.37 23.72
N LEU A 142 43.33 -27.10 23.39
CA LEU A 142 42.21 -26.75 22.52
C LEU A 142 42.56 -26.79 21.03
N GLY A 143 43.84 -26.52 20.69
CA GLY A 143 44.30 -26.32 19.32
C GLY A 143 43.94 -24.93 18.77
N VAL A 144 44.79 -24.38 17.88
CA VAL A 144 44.59 -23.04 17.29
C VAL A 144 43.32 -22.98 16.44
N PHE A 145 43.04 -24.03 15.66
CA PHE A 145 41.88 -24.11 14.77
C PHE A 145 40.54 -24.02 15.55
N SER A 146 40.39 -24.80 16.62
CA SER A 146 39.20 -24.77 17.48
C SER A 146 39.02 -23.42 18.17
N ALA A 147 40.12 -22.80 18.61
CA ALA A 147 40.09 -21.47 19.22
C ALA A 147 39.62 -20.39 18.22
N VAL A 148 40.06 -20.45 16.96
CA VAL A 148 39.62 -19.57 15.87
C VAL A 148 38.13 -19.75 15.57
N ILE A 149 37.63 -20.98 15.48
CA ILE A 149 36.21 -21.25 15.20
C ILE A 149 35.30 -20.79 16.36
N ILE A 150 35.74 -20.95 17.61
CA ILE A 150 34.96 -20.49 18.77
C ILE A 150 34.95 -18.96 18.84
N LEU A 151 36.13 -18.32 18.89
CA LEU A 151 36.22 -16.86 19.07
C LEU A 151 35.75 -16.09 17.83
N GLY A 152 36.25 -16.46 16.65
CA GLY A 152 35.86 -15.83 15.37
C GLY A 152 34.41 -16.13 15.00
N GLY A 153 33.92 -17.34 15.27
CA GLY A 153 32.52 -17.69 15.07
C GLY A 153 31.57 -16.92 16.00
N SER A 154 31.89 -16.77 17.29
CA SER A 154 31.08 -15.95 18.20
C SER A 154 31.08 -14.47 17.79
N PHE A 155 32.20 -13.94 17.29
CA PHE A 155 32.25 -12.59 16.73
C PHE A 155 31.36 -12.44 15.47
N LEU A 156 31.42 -13.41 14.55
CA LEU A 156 30.58 -13.37 13.33
C LEU A 156 29.08 -13.53 13.65
N ILE A 157 28.73 -14.36 14.64
CA ILE A 157 27.36 -14.46 15.18
C ILE A 157 26.89 -13.09 15.71
N LEU A 158 27.72 -12.37 16.48
CA LEU A 158 27.36 -11.04 16.99
C LEU A 158 27.17 -10.01 15.87
N LEU A 159 28.02 -10.02 14.83
CA LEU A 159 27.84 -9.17 13.65
C LEU A 159 26.54 -9.48 12.91
N ALA A 160 26.26 -10.76 12.64
CA ALA A 160 25.04 -11.20 11.96
C ALA A 160 23.77 -10.87 12.77
N VAL A 161 23.81 -11.05 14.10
CA VAL A 161 22.73 -10.66 15.01
C VAL A 161 22.52 -9.14 15.01
N SER A 162 23.60 -8.35 15.04
CA SER A 162 23.52 -6.88 14.98
C SER A 162 22.90 -6.40 13.66
N PHE A 163 23.27 -7.02 12.53
CA PHE A 163 22.68 -6.71 11.22
C PHE A 163 21.19 -7.09 11.13
N LEU A 164 20.78 -8.23 11.69
CA LEU A 164 19.35 -8.59 11.79
C LEU A 164 18.58 -7.59 12.67
N ILE A 165 19.13 -7.20 13.83
CA ILE A 165 18.49 -6.18 14.69
C ILE A 165 18.36 -4.84 13.95
N PHE A 166 19.36 -4.43 13.17
CA PHE A 166 19.29 -3.24 12.31
C PHE A 166 18.17 -3.34 11.25
N LEU A 167 17.96 -4.49 10.62
CA LEU A 167 16.90 -4.67 9.63
C LEU A 167 15.48 -4.56 10.24
N TRP A 168 15.26 -4.98 11.50
CA TRP A 168 13.96 -4.86 12.18
C TRP A 168 13.77 -3.49 12.84
N ALA A 169 14.81 -2.91 13.46
CA ALA A 169 14.74 -1.61 14.14
C ALA A 169 14.80 -0.40 13.18
N GLY A 170 15.37 -0.56 11.99
CA GLY A 170 15.71 0.54 11.09
C GLY A 170 14.53 1.30 10.45
N ARG A 171 13.27 0.86 10.63
CA ARG A 171 12.08 1.53 10.07
C ARG A 171 11.86 2.95 10.60
N GLY A 172 12.34 3.26 11.81
CA GLY A 172 12.06 4.53 12.48
C GLY A 172 10.65 4.61 13.07
N PRO A 173 10.31 5.71 13.77
CA PRO A 173 9.02 5.90 14.43
C PRO A 173 7.91 6.43 13.51
N VAL A 174 8.28 7.09 12.39
CA VAL A 174 7.33 7.73 11.47
C VAL A 174 6.83 6.71 10.42
N GLU A 175 5.53 6.71 10.17
CA GLU A 175 4.95 5.87 9.12
C GLU A 175 5.51 6.23 7.73
N GLY A 176 5.57 5.25 6.82
CA GLY A 176 6.20 5.45 5.51
C GLY A 176 7.74 5.51 5.55
N GLY A 177 8.36 5.57 6.74
CA GLY A 177 9.80 5.37 6.94
C GLY A 177 10.69 6.43 6.28
N ILE A 178 10.22 7.67 6.17
CA ILE A 178 10.96 8.78 5.55
C ILE A 178 12.27 9.07 6.32
N GLU A 179 12.22 9.04 7.66
CA GLU A 179 13.36 9.27 8.56
C GLU A 179 14.31 8.06 8.71
N ALA A 180 14.00 6.92 8.08
CA ALA A 180 14.80 5.71 8.23
C ALA A 180 16.21 5.87 7.61
N PRO A 181 17.25 5.21 8.16
CA PRO A 181 18.62 5.35 7.67
C PRO A 181 18.73 5.01 6.17
N ARG A 182 19.46 5.84 5.40
CA ARG A 182 19.58 5.71 3.94
C ARG A 182 19.94 4.29 3.48
N ALA A 183 20.87 3.62 4.17
CA ALA A 183 21.27 2.24 3.88
C ALA A 183 20.13 1.22 4.13
N TRP A 184 19.28 1.43 5.13
CA TRP A 184 18.10 0.59 5.38
C TRP A 184 17.04 0.82 4.30
N ARG A 185 16.71 2.08 3.99
CA ARG A 185 15.74 2.43 2.94
C ARG A 185 16.17 1.87 1.58
N TYR A 186 17.46 1.95 1.25
CA TYR A 186 18.04 1.37 0.04
C TYR A 186 17.79 -0.15 -0.06
N ILE A 187 18.12 -0.93 0.98
CA ILE A 187 17.91 -2.39 1.01
C ILE A 187 16.42 -2.75 0.85
N MET A 188 15.53 -2.01 1.51
CA MET A 188 14.10 -2.29 1.49
C MET A 188 13.44 -1.91 0.15
N LEU A 189 13.77 -0.74 -0.41
CA LEU A 189 13.22 -0.27 -1.69
C LEU A 189 13.68 -1.10 -2.90
N HIS A 190 14.86 -1.72 -2.85
CA HIS A 190 15.32 -2.64 -3.90
C HIS A 190 14.80 -4.09 -3.73
N GLY A 191 13.98 -4.37 -2.70
CA GLY A 191 13.46 -5.71 -2.42
C GLY A 191 14.49 -6.71 -1.89
N TRP A 192 15.72 -6.28 -1.61
CA TRP A 192 16.83 -7.13 -1.17
C TRP A 192 16.68 -7.64 0.28
N ALA A 193 15.66 -7.18 1.01
CA ALA A 193 15.42 -7.54 2.41
C ALA A 193 15.36 -9.06 2.66
N THR A 194 14.64 -9.80 1.81
CA THR A 194 14.51 -11.27 1.90
C THR A 194 15.84 -11.97 1.59
N GLN A 195 16.60 -11.47 0.60
CA GLN A 195 17.93 -11.96 0.23
C GLN A 195 18.95 -11.73 1.35
N ALA A 196 18.95 -10.54 1.95
CA ALA A 196 19.81 -10.18 3.08
C ALA A 196 19.53 -11.06 4.31
N VAL A 197 18.26 -11.29 4.66
CA VAL A 197 17.86 -12.16 5.79
C VAL A 197 18.21 -13.63 5.54
N THR A 198 17.96 -14.14 4.33
CA THR A 198 18.28 -15.54 3.98
C THR A 198 19.79 -15.79 3.95
N LEU A 199 20.58 -14.88 3.37
CA LEU A 199 22.05 -14.97 3.36
C LEU A 199 22.64 -14.88 4.77
N THR A 200 22.13 -13.98 5.62
CA THR A 200 22.57 -13.85 7.01
C THR A 200 22.20 -15.10 7.84
N SER A 201 21.00 -15.65 7.63
CA SER A 201 20.55 -16.90 8.24
C SER A 201 21.40 -18.11 7.80
N LEU A 202 21.84 -18.16 6.53
CA LEU A 202 22.74 -19.19 6.03
C LEU A 202 24.11 -19.10 6.71
N GLY A 203 24.70 -17.91 6.79
CA GLY A 203 25.98 -17.69 7.49
C GLY A 203 25.93 -18.10 8.96
N LEU A 204 24.84 -17.73 9.66
CA LEU A 204 24.59 -18.14 11.05
C LEU A 204 24.55 -19.67 11.21
N ARG A 205 23.85 -20.39 10.32
CA ARG A 205 23.80 -21.87 10.36
C ARG A 205 25.17 -22.51 10.18
N VAL A 206 25.97 -22.04 9.22
CA VAL A 206 27.30 -22.61 8.94
C VAL A 206 28.22 -22.46 10.15
N VAL A 207 28.28 -21.26 10.74
CA VAL A 207 29.09 -21.02 11.94
C VAL A 207 28.60 -21.85 13.13
N ILE A 208 27.29 -21.87 13.38
CA ILE A 208 26.71 -22.58 14.53
C ILE A 208 26.84 -24.10 14.38
N ALA A 209 26.73 -24.65 13.18
CA ALA A 209 26.98 -26.07 12.92
C ALA A 209 28.46 -26.45 13.16
N ALA A 210 29.40 -25.64 12.66
CA ALA A 210 30.83 -25.85 12.90
C ALA A 210 31.20 -25.75 14.39
N GLN A 211 30.62 -24.79 15.11
CA GLN A 211 30.78 -24.65 16.55
C GLN A 211 30.17 -25.83 17.32
N ALA A 212 28.94 -26.26 16.98
CA ALA A 212 28.30 -27.40 17.63
C ALA A 212 29.08 -28.71 17.43
N GLY A 213 29.65 -28.93 16.24
CA GLY A 213 30.55 -30.06 15.94
C GLY A 213 31.90 -30.03 16.67
N LEU A 214 32.34 -28.89 17.20
CA LEU A 214 33.45 -28.83 18.16
C LEU A 214 33.00 -29.13 19.59
N CYS A 215 31.80 -28.69 20.00
CA CYS A 215 31.32 -28.97 21.36
C CYS A 215 30.95 -30.45 21.57
N THR A 216 30.52 -31.18 20.53
CA THR A 216 30.37 -32.64 20.62
C THR A 216 31.71 -33.33 20.91
N SER A 217 32.79 -32.94 20.24
CA SER A 217 34.13 -33.53 20.47
C SER A 217 34.66 -33.20 21.88
N MET A 218 34.35 -32.01 22.41
CA MET A 218 34.65 -31.64 23.80
C MET A 218 33.85 -32.44 24.83
N VAL A 219 32.56 -32.71 24.58
CA VAL A 219 31.73 -33.55 25.47
C VAL A 219 32.18 -35.02 25.41
N ALA A 220 32.53 -35.53 24.23
CA ALA A 220 33.10 -36.86 24.06
C ALA A 220 34.36 -37.06 24.94
N ALA A 221 35.28 -36.09 24.91
CA ALA A 221 36.45 -36.09 25.79
C ALA A 221 36.09 -36.00 27.28
N LEU A 222 35.14 -35.13 27.66
CA LEU A 222 34.69 -34.98 29.05
C LEU A 222 34.06 -36.26 29.64
N LEU A 223 33.32 -37.03 28.84
CA LEU A 223 32.74 -38.30 29.27
C LEU A 223 33.84 -39.34 29.54
N LEU A 224 34.74 -39.52 28.55
CA LEU A 224 35.85 -40.48 28.61
C LEU A 224 36.86 -40.20 29.73
N GLU A 225 37.14 -38.94 30.06
CA GLU A 225 38.10 -38.60 31.12
C GLU A 225 37.52 -38.57 32.53
N ARG A 226 36.19 -38.44 32.69
CA ARG A 226 35.61 -38.12 34.01
C ARG A 226 34.69 -39.18 34.56
N TYR A 227 33.72 -39.65 33.78
CA TYR A 227 32.60 -40.43 34.30
C TYR A 227 32.72 -41.94 34.10
N GLY A 228 33.57 -42.37 33.16
CA GLY A 228 33.64 -43.76 32.74
C GLY A 228 32.54 -44.09 31.72
N VAL A 229 32.85 -45.02 30.82
CA VAL A 229 32.02 -45.43 29.67
C VAL A 229 32.14 -46.95 29.52
N PRO A 230 31.08 -47.71 29.16
CA PRO A 230 31.22 -49.13 28.82
C PRO A 230 32.19 -49.33 27.64
N VAL A 231 32.98 -50.42 27.63
CA VAL A 231 33.97 -50.67 26.55
C VAL A 231 33.31 -50.73 25.18
N SER A 232 32.09 -51.26 25.07
CA SER A 232 31.30 -51.32 23.83
C SER A 232 31.05 -49.96 23.16
N LYS A 233 31.25 -48.84 23.89
CA LYS A 233 31.11 -47.48 23.37
C LYS A 233 32.39 -46.64 23.41
N LEU A 234 33.48 -47.20 23.92
CA LEU A 234 34.79 -46.55 24.01
C LEU A 234 35.31 -46.08 22.64
N VAL A 235 35.28 -46.97 21.64
CA VAL A 235 35.85 -46.70 20.30
C VAL A 235 35.10 -45.54 19.63
N GLN A 236 33.77 -45.63 19.58
CA GLN A 236 32.91 -44.60 18.99
C GLN A 236 33.10 -43.22 19.66
N LEU A 237 33.20 -43.18 21.00
CA LEU A 237 33.46 -41.93 21.74
C LEU A 237 34.90 -41.41 21.54
N SER A 238 35.90 -42.28 21.40
CA SER A 238 37.28 -41.87 21.14
C SER A 238 37.49 -41.38 19.70
N ILE A 239 36.71 -41.88 18.74
CA ILE A 239 36.63 -41.31 17.38
C ILE A 239 35.93 -39.94 17.44
N ALA A 240 34.78 -39.83 18.10
CA ALA A 240 33.98 -38.60 18.18
C ALA A 240 34.68 -37.39 18.88
N ARG A 241 35.78 -37.60 19.61
CA ARG A 241 36.64 -36.51 20.12
C ARG A 241 37.72 -36.01 19.13
N SER A 242 37.94 -36.73 18.03
CA SER A 242 38.90 -36.38 16.97
C SER A 242 38.23 -36.01 15.64
N VAL A 243 37.03 -36.55 15.38
CA VAL A 243 36.17 -36.19 14.25
C VAL A 243 35.02 -35.32 14.77
N ASN A 244 34.72 -34.20 14.09
CA ASN A 244 33.63 -33.29 14.45
C ASN A 244 32.26 -33.89 14.06
N VAL A 245 31.80 -34.88 14.82
CA VAL A 245 30.49 -35.54 14.64
C VAL A 245 29.35 -34.61 15.08
N GLY A 246 28.24 -34.59 14.33
CA GLY A 246 27.08 -33.75 14.63
C GLY A 246 26.38 -34.12 15.95
N PRO A 247 25.74 -33.16 16.67
CA PRO A 247 25.10 -33.42 17.96
C PRO A 247 24.04 -34.52 17.94
N MET A 248 23.28 -34.65 16.83
CA MET A 248 22.23 -35.66 16.70
C MET A 248 22.77 -37.08 16.57
N GLU A 249 23.80 -37.30 15.74
CA GLU A 249 24.48 -38.61 15.62
C GLU A 249 25.07 -39.05 16.96
N PHE A 250 25.68 -38.10 17.68
CA PHE A 250 26.24 -38.33 19.00
C PHE A 250 25.17 -38.75 20.02
N LEU A 251 24.01 -38.06 20.05
CA LEU A 251 22.87 -38.42 20.91
C LEU A 251 22.24 -39.77 20.52
N TYR A 252 22.12 -40.04 19.21
CA TYR A 252 21.55 -41.28 18.71
C TYR A 252 22.38 -42.48 19.14
N SER A 253 23.70 -42.44 18.92
CA SER A 253 24.60 -43.50 19.39
C SER A 253 24.67 -43.60 20.93
N SER A 254 24.58 -42.46 21.64
CA SER A 254 24.57 -42.41 23.10
C SER A 254 23.27 -42.95 23.73
N ARG A 255 22.20 -43.12 22.96
CA ARG A 255 20.87 -43.54 23.46
C ARG A 255 20.88 -44.94 24.10
N LYS A 256 21.85 -45.79 23.73
CA LYS A 256 22.08 -47.13 24.34
C LYS A 256 22.94 -47.11 25.62
N ILE A 257 23.50 -45.98 26.09
CA ILE A 257 24.41 -45.87 27.26
C ILE A 257 23.63 -45.89 28.63
N GLY A 258 22.36 -46.27 28.61
CA GLY A 258 21.55 -46.45 29.82
C GLY A 258 21.01 -45.15 30.45
N LYS A 259 19.88 -45.27 31.17
CA LYS A 259 19.12 -44.13 31.72
C LYS A 259 19.94 -43.23 32.66
N MET A 260 20.95 -43.79 33.34
CA MET A 260 21.74 -43.11 34.37
C MET A 260 22.84 -42.19 33.80
N ALA A 261 23.22 -42.38 32.52
CA ALA A 261 24.17 -41.50 31.81
C ALA A 261 23.47 -40.28 31.18
N LEU A 262 22.22 -40.43 30.73
CA LEU A 262 21.44 -39.36 30.11
C LEU A 262 21.09 -38.21 31.11
N LEU A 263 21.10 -38.52 32.41
CA LEU A 263 20.86 -37.58 33.52
C LEU A 263 22.11 -36.77 33.94
N LYS A 264 23.26 -36.90 33.25
CA LYS A 264 24.47 -36.12 33.56
C LYS A 264 24.39 -34.72 32.93
N PRO A 265 24.88 -33.65 33.59
CA PRO A 265 24.73 -32.28 33.09
C PRO A 265 25.45 -32.04 31.76
N GLU A 266 26.58 -32.73 31.51
CA GLU A 266 27.27 -32.67 30.21
C GLU A 266 26.44 -33.27 29.06
N ALA A 267 25.65 -34.32 29.31
CA ALA A 267 24.73 -34.91 28.33
C ALA A 267 23.49 -34.01 28.10
N LEU A 268 22.95 -33.41 29.16
CA LEU A 268 21.85 -32.45 29.08
C LEU A 268 22.23 -31.21 28.26
N LEU A 269 23.44 -30.68 28.46
CA LEU A 269 23.97 -29.56 27.67
C LEU A 269 24.04 -29.92 26.17
N LEU A 270 24.54 -31.12 25.82
CA LEU A 270 24.60 -31.56 24.43
C LEU A 270 23.21 -31.81 23.81
N PHE A 271 22.23 -32.26 24.60
CA PHE A 271 20.83 -32.34 24.19
C PHE A 271 20.22 -30.96 23.87
N ILE A 272 20.46 -29.95 24.72
CA ILE A 272 20.01 -28.57 24.47
C ILE A 272 20.72 -27.97 23.24
N LEU A 273 22.02 -28.25 23.06
CA LEU A 273 22.78 -27.86 21.87
C LEU A 273 22.18 -28.46 20.59
N ALA A 274 21.78 -29.74 20.62
CA ALA A 274 21.14 -30.38 19.47
C ALA A 274 19.76 -29.80 19.14
N LEU A 275 18.90 -29.59 20.15
CA LEU A 275 17.57 -28.98 19.96
C LEU A 275 17.67 -27.55 19.42
N THR A 276 18.58 -26.73 19.95
CA THR A 276 18.78 -25.36 19.47
C THR A 276 19.38 -25.33 18.07
N ALA A 277 20.35 -26.20 17.76
CA ALA A 277 20.88 -26.35 16.41
C ALA A 277 19.81 -26.76 15.39
N ILE A 278 18.87 -27.65 15.74
CA ILE A 278 17.71 -28.00 14.89
C ILE A 278 16.83 -26.77 14.66
N GLY A 279 16.44 -26.05 15.71
CA GLY A 279 15.63 -24.83 15.58
C GLY A 279 16.29 -23.77 14.68
N ILE A 280 17.61 -23.65 14.74
CA ILE A 280 18.41 -22.72 13.94
C ILE A 280 18.43 -23.11 12.44
N GLN A 281 18.19 -24.37 12.07
CA GLN A 281 18.00 -24.75 10.65
C GLN A 281 16.73 -24.12 10.05
N PHE A 282 15.71 -23.83 10.86
CA PHE A 282 14.49 -23.16 10.43
C PHE A 282 14.58 -21.62 10.53
N SER A 283 15.74 -21.06 10.88
CA SER A 283 15.89 -19.62 11.16
C SER A 283 15.47 -18.70 10.01
N SER A 284 15.65 -19.07 8.72
CA SER A 284 15.15 -18.24 7.62
C SER A 284 13.63 -18.23 7.56
N THR A 285 12.98 -19.39 7.75
CA THR A 285 11.52 -19.52 7.73
C THR A 285 10.91 -18.77 8.91
N ILE A 286 11.54 -18.85 10.09
CA ILE A 286 11.12 -18.13 11.29
C ILE A 286 11.30 -16.61 11.10
N LEU A 287 12.44 -16.14 10.58
CA LEU A 287 12.67 -14.72 10.29
C LEU A 287 11.74 -14.18 9.18
N LEU A 288 11.50 -14.95 8.12
CA LEU A 288 10.57 -14.57 7.04
C LEU A 288 9.10 -14.56 7.51
N SER A 289 8.74 -15.28 8.58
CA SER A 289 7.38 -15.24 9.15
C SER A 289 7.03 -13.91 9.85
N ASP A 290 8.03 -13.07 10.12
CA ASP A 290 7.83 -11.71 10.61
C ASP A 290 7.51 -10.71 9.49
N PHE A 291 7.72 -11.07 8.22
CA PHE A 291 7.54 -10.17 7.08
C PHE A 291 6.06 -9.99 6.70
N GLY A 292 5.74 -8.81 6.19
CA GLY A 292 4.47 -8.50 5.53
C GLY A 292 4.60 -7.32 4.57
N THR A 293 3.60 -7.17 3.69
CA THR A 293 3.52 -6.03 2.76
C THR A 293 3.10 -4.76 3.51
N THR A 294 3.74 -3.65 3.19
CA THR A 294 3.33 -2.31 3.63
C THR A 294 3.89 -1.24 2.70
N ARG A 295 3.46 0.01 2.86
CA ARG A 295 3.85 1.14 2.01
C ARG A 295 5.02 1.90 2.62
N LEU A 296 6.04 2.17 1.80
CA LEU A 296 7.24 2.94 2.15
C LEU A 296 7.44 4.04 1.11
N VAL A 297 7.79 5.25 1.55
CA VAL A 297 7.96 6.38 0.63
C VAL A 297 9.31 6.26 -0.09
N ARG A 298 9.29 6.26 -1.43
CA ARG A 298 10.50 6.38 -2.25
C ARG A 298 11.16 7.74 -2.00
N ASP A 299 12.45 7.85 -2.30
CA ASP A 299 13.08 9.17 -2.34
C ASP A 299 12.45 10.05 -3.42
N ALA A 300 12.36 11.35 -3.16
CA ALA A 300 11.84 12.30 -4.11
C ALA A 300 12.74 12.34 -5.35
N ASN A 301 12.15 12.21 -6.53
CA ASN A 301 12.84 12.25 -7.80
C ASN A 301 12.25 13.36 -8.68
N GLN A 302 13.13 14.15 -9.28
CA GLN A 302 12.73 15.15 -10.27
C GLN A 302 12.38 14.44 -11.59
N ILE A 303 11.18 14.71 -12.10
CA ILE A 303 10.72 14.23 -13.41
C ILE A 303 10.37 15.41 -14.30
N LEU A 304 10.46 15.18 -15.61
CA LEU A 304 9.95 16.09 -16.63
C LEU A 304 8.60 15.56 -17.12
N MET A 305 7.59 16.42 -17.11
CA MET A 305 6.20 16.04 -17.39
C MET A 305 5.42 17.20 -17.97
N ASN A 306 4.43 16.93 -18.82
CA ASN A 306 3.68 18.01 -19.48
C ASN A 306 2.66 18.61 -18.51
N VAL A 307 2.77 19.91 -18.26
CA VAL A 307 2.03 20.64 -17.21
C VAL A 307 1.18 21.79 -17.75
N ALA A 308 1.33 22.16 -19.02
CA ALA A 308 0.56 23.19 -19.70
C ALA A 308 0.35 22.87 -21.19
N ILE A 309 -0.46 23.69 -21.87
CA ILE A 309 -0.81 23.58 -23.29
C ILE A 309 -0.19 24.75 -24.06
N SER A 310 0.40 24.50 -25.22
CA SER A 310 1.03 25.51 -26.05
C SER A 310 0.01 26.36 -26.82
N SER A 311 0.26 27.67 -26.86
CA SER A 311 -0.53 28.62 -27.66
C SER A 311 -0.40 28.39 -29.18
N SER A 312 0.58 27.61 -29.63
CA SER A 312 0.71 27.14 -31.02
C SER A 312 -0.45 26.26 -31.48
N THR A 313 -1.24 25.68 -30.56
CA THR A 313 -2.46 24.92 -30.89
C THR A 313 -3.70 25.80 -31.13
N SER A 314 -3.57 27.13 -31.02
CA SER A 314 -4.67 28.11 -31.05
C SER A 314 -5.58 28.10 -32.28
N SER A 315 -5.19 27.48 -33.40
CA SER A 315 -6.09 27.18 -34.52
C SER A 315 -7.23 26.22 -34.14
N GLN A 316 -7.15 25.59 -32.97
CA GLN A 316 -8.20 24.79 -32.33
C GLN A 316 -8.41 25.28 -30.89
N LYS A 317 -9.15 26.39 -30.72
CA LYS A 317 -9.87 26.64 -29.45
C LYS A 317 -10.55 25.32 -29.03
N PRO A 318 -10.46 24.88 -27.77
CA PRO A 318 -11.34 23.84 -27.27
C PRO A 318 -12.79 24.25 -27.57
N GLY A 319 -13.55 23.36 -28.23
CA GLY A 319 -14.98 23.59 -28.40
C GLY A 319 -15.68 23.63 -27.03
N PRO A 320 -16.90 24.20 -26.94
CA PRO A 320 -17.68 24.17 -25.71
C PRO A 320 -17.85 22.72 -25.24
N LEU A 321 -18.05 22.52 -23.94
CA LEU A 321 -18.20 21.20 -23.31
C LEU A 321 -19.54 20.55 -23.69
N SER A 322 -19.70 20.18 -24.96
CA SER A 322 -20.98 19.80 -25.59
C SER A 322 -21.56 18.47 -25.12
N THR A 323 -20.92 17.79 -24.15
CA THR A 323 -21.32 16.45 -23.72
C THR A 323 -20.84 16.18 -22.29
N PHE A 324 -21.60 16.63 -21.29
CA PHE A 324 -21.38 16.23 -19.88
C PHE A 324 -21.48 14.69 -19.69
N GLY A 325 -22.30 14.01 -20.49
CA GLY A 325 -22.57 12.57 -20.38
C GLY A 325 -21.57 11.62 -21.06
N SER A 326 -20.31 12.02 -21.30
CA SER A 326 -19.29 11.15 -21.94
C SER A 326 -17.93 11.11 -21.25
N ILE A 327 -17.82 11.64 -20.03
CA ILE A 327 -16.59 11.68 -19.24
C ILE A 327 -16.67 10.64 -18.11
N ASP A 328 -15.54 10.03 -17.77
CA ASP A 328 -15.42 9.08 -16.65
C ASP A 328 -15.90 9.71 -15.33
N SER A 329 -16.93 9.11 -14.73
CA SER A 329 -17.49 9.53 -13.44
C SER A 329 -16.59 9.17 -12.26
N SER A 330 -15.46 8.48 -12.46
CA SER A 330 -14.49 8.23 -11.39
C SER A 330 -14.07 9.55 -10.72
N MET A 331 -14.14 9.57 -9.39
CA MET A 331 -13.94 10.77 -8.59
C MET A 331 -12.47 10.85 -8.17
N ILE A 332 -11.74 11.66 -8.95
CA ILE A 332 -10.28 11.70 -8.97
C ILE A 332 -9.72 12.53 -7.80
N LEU A 333 -8.63 12.03 -7.19
CA LEU A 333 -7.90 12.72 -6.12
C LEU A 333 -7.35 14.09 -6.60
N PHE A 334 -7.45 15.09 -5.74
CA PHE A 334 -6.95 16.44 -5.97
C PHE A 334 -6.27 17.02 -4.72
N GLY A 335 -5.51 18.10 -4.89
CA GLY A 335 -4.99 18.91 -3.78
C GLY A 335 -5.93 20.04 -3.43
N GLU A 336 -6.09 20.35 -2.15
CA GLU A 336 -6.79 21.55 -1.68
C GLU A 336 -5.98 22.27 -0.60
N LEU A 337 -6.01 23.60 -0.63
CA LEU A 337 -5.50 24.45 0.44
C LEU A 337 -6.60 24.65 1.47
N ASP A 338 -6.30 24.40 2.74
CA ASP A 338 -7.28 24.61 3.82
C ASP A 338 -7.63 26.10 3.97
N SER A 339 -8.90 26.43 3.74
CA SER A 339 -9.40 27.81 3.77
C SER A 339 -9.92 28.26 5.14
N GLN A 340 -10.14 27.32 6.08
CA GLN A 340 -10.70 27.55 7.43
C GLN A 340 -12.00 28.38 7.51
N PHE A 341 -12.66 28.65 6.38
CA PHE A 341 -13.87 29.47 6.30
C PHE A 341 -15.12 28.61 6.58
N ASP A 342 -16.06 29.10 7.38
CA ASP A 342 -17.38 28.47 7.54
C ASP A 342 -18.38 29.11 6.57
N PRO A 343 -18.92 28.36 5.58
CA PRO A 343 -19.93 28.86 4.66
C PRO A 343 -21.34 28.91 5.28
N ALA A 344 -21.45 29.24 6.56
CA ALA A 344 -22.73 29.39 7.23
C ALA A 344 -23.39 30.72 6.85
N PRO A 345 -24.72 30.77 6.67
CA PRO A 345 -25.41 32.03 6.50
C PRO A 345 -25.23 32.88 7.77
N ASN A 346 -24.65 34.07 7.61
CA ASN A 346 -24.50 35.03 8.69
C ASN A 346 -25.86 35.64 9.12
N GLN A 347 -25.85 36.51 10.14
CA GLN A 347 -27.08 37.10 10.70
C GLN A 347 -27.95 37.88 9.69
N ILE A 348 -27.35 38.42 8.62
CA ILE A 348 -28.08 39.14 7.55
C ILE A 348 -28.50 38.21 6.40
N GLY A 349 -28.02 36.97 6.37
CA GLY A 349 -28.39 35.96 5.37
C GLY A 349 -27.49 35.94 4.14
N VAL A 350 -26.19 36.11 4.35
CA VAL A 350 -25.13 35.90 3.35
C VAL A 350 -24.36 34.65 3.76
N SER A 351 -24.30 33.65 2.87
CA SER A 351 -23.31 32.56 2.96
C SER A 351 -22.19 32.84 1.96
N ASP A 352 -20.94 32.60 2.32
CA ASP A 352 -19.76 32.77 1.46
C ASP A 352 -18.84 31.56 1.65
N THR A 353 -18.32 30.96 0.58
CA THR A 353 -17.41 29.81 0.69
C THR A 353 -15.99 30.20 1.07
N GLY A 354 -15.67 31.50 1.07
CA GLY A 354 -14.31 31.98 1.08
C GLY A 354 -13.57 31.59 -0.20
N ILE A 355 -12.28 31.93 -0.26
CA ILE A 355 -11.42 31.53 -1.37
C ILE A 355 -10.99 30.08 -1.16
N LYS A 356 -11.48 29.16 -1.99
CA LYS A 356 -11.00 27.78 -2.05
C LYS A 356 -10.01 27.64 -3.19
N ARG A 357 -8.82 27.11 -2.88
CA ARG A 357 -7.76 26.82 -3.85
C ARG A 357 -7.58 25.32 -3.98
N ARG A 358 -7.81 24.80 -5.18
CA ARG A 358 -7.67 23.40 -5.57
C ARG A 358 -6.56 23.25 -6.61
N ALA A 359 -5.98 22.06 -6.72
CA ALA A 359 -4.95 21.72 -7.70
C ALA A 359 -5.19 20.31 -8.24
N PHE A 360 -5.07 20.14 -9.56
CA PHE A 360 -5.32 18.85 -10.24
C PHE A 360 -4.02 18.23 -10.76
N LEU A 361 -4.03 16.90 -10.95
CA LEU A 361 -2.82 16.09 -11.13
C LEU A 361 -2.81 15.40 -12.49
N PRO A 362 -1.74 15.54 -13.30
CA PRO A 362 -1.62 14.88 -14.60
C PRO A 362 -1.17 13.40 -14.49
N PHE A 363 -1.64 12.68 -13.47
CA PHE A 363 -1.24 11.29 -13.18
C PHE A 363 -2.39 10.29 -13.37
N PRO A 364 -2.10 9.03 -13.76
CA PRO A 364 -3.08 7.94 -13.76
C PRO A 364 -3.47 7.54 -12.32
N LYS A 365 -4.57 6.78 -12.18
CA LYS A 365 -5.16 6.42 -10.89
C LYS A 365 -4.18 5.79 -9.90
N GLU A 366 -3.36 4.86 -10.38
CA GLU A 366 -2.39 4.11 -9.57
C GLU A 366 -1.31 5.02 -8.97
N ASP A 367 -0.78 5.96 -9.76
CA ASP A 367 0.21 6.93 -9.30
C ASP A 367 -0.41 7.98 -8.35
N ARG A 368 -1.65 8.42 -8.58
CA ARG A 368 -2.34 9.39 -7.70
C ARG A 368 -2.56 8.87 -6.29
N ILE A 369 -2.97 7.61 -6.13
CA ILE A 369 -3.15 6.99 -4.80
C ILE A 369 -1.82 6.62 -4.12
N ALA A 370 -0.71 6.66 -4.87
CA ALA A 370 0.63 6.47 -4.34
C ALA A 370 1.33 7.80 -3.99
N LEU A 371 0.93 8.94 -4.58
CA LEU A 371 1.64 10.22 -4.50
C LEU A 371 1.67 10.80 -3.07
N GLN A 372 2.83 10.73 -2.41
CA GLN A 372 3.04 11.26 -1.05
C GLN A 372 3.57 12.69 -1.04
N HIS A 373 4.33 13.08 -2.07
CA HIS A 373 4.86 14.42 -2.23
C HIS A 373 4.85 14.82 -3.70
N PHE A 374 4.51 16.08 -3.95
CA PHE A 374 4.60 16.75 -5.24
C PHE A 374 5.06 18.18 -5.00
N SER A 375 6.04 18.67 -5.75
CA SER A 375 6.42 20.09 -5.76
C SER A 375 6.79 20.50 -7.18
N GLY A 376 6.14 21.54 -7.71
CA GLY A 376 6.39 22.03 -9.06
C GLY A 376 5.19 22.75 -9.67
N ALA A 377 5.23 22.92 -11.00
CA ALA A 377 4.14 23.52 -11.75
C ALA A 377 2.93 22.56 -11.85
N ALA A 378 1.76 23.04 -11.42
CA ALA A 378 0.48 22.34 -11.57
C ALA A 378 -0.62 23.33 -11.94
N PHE A 379 -1.71 22.84 -12.52
CA PHE A 379 -2.91 23.65 -12.66
C PHE A 379 -3.57 23.87 -11.30
N SER A 380 -3.73 25.13 -10.90
CA SER A 380 -4.54 25.53 -9.75
C SER A 380 -5.82 26.22 -10.21
N SER A 381 -6.94 25.71 -9.71
CA SER A 381 -8.26 26.33 -9.79
C SER A 381 -8.55 27.04 -8.46
N VAL A 382 -9.01 28.28 -8.54
CA VAL A 382 -9.41 29.10 -7.39
C VAL A 382 -10.87 29.46 -7.55
N SER A 383 -11.73 29.00 -6.64
CA SER A 383 -13.16 29.30 -6.63
C SER A 383 -13.57 30.08 -5.39
N ARG A 384 -14.59 30.92 -5.54
CA ARG A 384 -15.35 31.52 -4.43
C ARG A 384 -16.80 31.70 -4.86
N VAL A 385 -17.73 31.41 -3.95
CA VAL A 385 -19.17 31.55 -4.17
C VAL A 385 -19.79 32.20 -2.94
N ALA A 386 -20.65 33.19 -3.12
CA ALA A 386 -21.54 33.68 -2.06
C ALA A 386 -22.98 33.72 -2.55
N CYS A 387 -23.92 33.35 -1.68
CA CYS A 387 -25.35 33.37 -1.95
C CYS A 387 -26.07 34.27 -0.97
N ILE A 388 -27.01 35.05 -1.50
CA ILE A 388 -27.73 36.13 -0.83
C ILE A 388 -29.20 36.13 -1.25
N LYS A 389 -30.04 36.81 -0.46
CA LYS A 389 -31.49 36.88 -0.69
C LYS A 389 -31.82 37.63 -2.00
N PRO A 390 -32.55 37.04 -2.96
CA PRO A 390 -32.97 37.73 -4.18
C PRO A 390 -34.10 38.73 -3.90
N SER A 391 -33.85 40.00 -4.22
CA SER A 391 -34.92 40.99 -4.40
C SER A 391 -35.35 40.93 -5.87
N MET A 392 -36.42 40.19 -6.17
CA MET A 392 -36.86 39.95 -7.55
C MET A 392 -38.37 40.02 -7.71
N LYS A 393 -38.83 40.31 -8.93
CA LYS A 393 -40.23 40.22 -9.34
C LYS A 393 -40.35 39.22 -10.48
N ALA A 394 -41.23 38.24 -10.34
CA ALA A 394 -41.39 37.13 -11.27
C ALA A 394 -42.87 36.84 -11.57
N ILE A 395 -43.10 36.01 -12.58
CA ILE A 395 -44.38 35.43 -12.99
C ILE A 395 -44.11 33.96 -13.35
N LEU A 396 -45.06 33.08 -13.01
CA LEU A 396 -45.05 31.68 -13.41
C LEU A 396 -45.86 31.50 -14.71
N ASP A 397 -45.31 30.75 -15.66
CA ASP A 397 -45.86 30.52 -17.01
C ASP A 397 -45.50 29.09 -17.46
N PHE A 398 -46.15 28.54 -18.49
CA PHE A 398 -45.89 27.18 -18.97
C PHE A 398 -45.41 27.17 -20.41
N SER A 399 -44.31 26.46 -20.64
CA SER A 399 -43.84 26.16 -22.00
C SER A 399 -44.89 25.37 -22.80
N SER A 400 -44.83 25.45 -24.13
CA SER A 400 -45.70 24.70 -25.04
C SER A 400 -45.58 23.17 -24.95
N LYS A 401 -44.64 22.66 -24.13
CA LYS A 401 -44.45 21.23 -23.82
C LYS A 401 -44.93 20.83 -22.41
N GLY A 402 -45.47 21.77 -21.62
CA GLY A 402 -45.99 21.51 -20.27
C GLY A 402 -45.00 21.70 -19.12
N TYR A 403 -43.73 22.02 -19.38
CA TYR A 403 -42.78 22.38 -18.32
C TYR A 403 -43.04 23.80 -17.79
N LEU A 404 -42.91 23.98 -16.48
CA LEU A 404 -43.03 25.27 -15.80
C LEU A 404 -41.82 26.18 -16.08
N LEU A 405 -42.12 27.46 -16.30
CA LEU A 405 -41.18 28.56 -16.46
C LEU A 405 -41.42 29.62 -15.37
N ILE A 406 -40.34 30.25 -14.91
CA ILE A 406 -40.34 31.44 -14.07
C ILE A 406 -39.64 32.58 -14.83
N GLN A 407 -40.39 33.63 -15.14
CA GLN A 407 -39.95 34.78 -15.91
C GLN A 407 -39.97 36.04 -15.04
N GLY A 408 -38.88 36.81 -15.01
CA GLY A 408 -38.78 37.90 -14.05
C GLY A 408 -37.64 38.88 -14.24
N SER A 409 -37.41 39.69 -13.21
CA SER A 409 -36.33 40.69 -13.13
C SER A 409 -35.76 40.77 -11.71
N VAL A 410 -34.43 40.90 -11.61
CA VAL A 410 -33.69 40.97 -10.33
C VAL A 410 -33.25 42.41 -10.06
N ASN A 411 -33.42 42.87 -8.82
CA ASN A 411 -32.95 44.16 -8.35
C ASN A 411 -31.64 44.01 -7.55
N TYR A 412 -30.52 43.89 -8.28
CA TYR A 412 -29.19 43.65 -7.71
C TYR A 412 -28.82 44.64 -6.59
N ASN A 413 -29.07 45.94 -6.77
CA ASN A 413 -28.80 46.96 -5.74
C ASN A 413 -29.49 46.61 -4.42
N LYS A 414 -30.75 46.18 -4.46
CA LYS A 414 -31.51 45.88 -3.24
C LYS A 414 -31.03 44.60 -2.56
N SER A 415 -30.72 43.56 -3.34
CA SER A 415 -30.07 42.35 -2.81
C SER A 415 -28.72 42.65 -2.15
N LEU A 416 -27.92 43.55 -2.72
CA LEU A 416 -26.64 43.98 -2.13
C LEU A 416 -26.84 44.77 -0.85
N GLU A 417 -27.75 45.75 -0.83
CA GLU A 417 -28.12 46.51 0.37
C GLU A 417 -28.57 45.59 1.52
N ASP A 418 -29.46 44.62 1.23
CA ASP A 418 -29.96 43.67 2.22
C ASP A 418 -28.90 42.64 2.66
N ALA A 419 -27.85 42.44 1.84
CA ALA A 419 -26.63 41.70 2.15
C ALA A 419 -25.54 42.56 2.83
N GLY A 420 -25.83 43.82 3.18
CA GLY A 420 -24.88 44.75 3.82
C GLY A 420 -23.71 45.18 2.93
N GLN A 421 -23.84 45.04 1.61
CA GLN A 421 -22.85 45.41 0.61
C GLN A 421 -23.19 46.76 -0.04
N PRO A 422 -22.19 47.53 -0.49
CA PRO A 422 -22.46 48.74 -1.28
C PRO A 422 -23.12 48.38 -2.62
N PRO A 423 -23.97 49.26 -3.18
CA PRO A 423 -24.54 49.06 -4.51
C PRO A 423 -23.47 49.24 -5.59
N THR A 424 -23.12 48.16 -6.26
CA THR A 424 -22.12 48.11 -7.33
C THR A 424 -22.66 48.61 -8.68
N GLU A 425 -21.78 49.08 -9.56
CA GLU A 425 -22.12 49.38 -10.97
C GLU A 425 -22.58 48.11 -11.71
N LYS A 426 -23.66 48.23 -12.50
CA LYS A 426 -24.30 47.08 -13.18
C LYS A 426 -23.62 46.65 -14.46
N CYS A 427 -22.77 47.52 -15.00
CA CYS A 427 -22.03 47.35 -16.23
C CYS A 427 -20.60 47.82 -15.99
N TYR A 428 -19.62 47.17 -16.61
CA TYR A 428 -18.22 47.61 -16.59
C TYR A 428 -17.62 47.53 -17.98
N THR A 429 -16.65 48.40 -18.28
CA THR A 429 -15.91 48.38 -19.54
C THR A 429 -14.62 47.58 -19.37
N ALA A 430 -14.49 46.49 -20.12
CA ALA A 430 -13.27 45.70 -20.17
C ALA A 430 -12.22 46.33 -21.10
N VAL A 431 -11.00 45.76 -21.10
CA VAL A 431 -9.92 46.17 -22.00
C VAL A 431 -10.35 45.90 -23.45
N GLY A 432 -10.52 46.97 -24.25
CA GLY A 432 -10.98 46.91 -25.64
C GLY A 432 -12.39 47.45 -25.89
N ASP A 433 -12.90 48.32 -25.01
CA ASP A 433 -14.21 49.02 -25.11
C ASP A 433 -15.45 48.08 -25.11
N TYR A 434 -15.29 46.84 -24.66
CA TYR A 434 -16.39 45.90 -24.45
C TYR A 434 -17.12 46.18 -23.14
N GLU A 435 -18.41 46.54 -23.21
CA GLU A 435 -19.28 46.74 -22.05
C GLU A 435 -19.95 45.43 -21.61
N PHE A 436 -19.67 44.98 -20.39
CA PHE A 436 -20.25 43.79 -19.78
C PHE A 436 -21.29 44.19 -18.73
N CYS A 437 -22.58 44.03 -19.05
CA CYS A 437 -23.70 44.30 -18.14
C CYS A 437 -24.30 43.03 -17.53
N LEU A 438 -24.73 43.11 -16.27
CA LEU A 438 -25.60 42.10 -15.66
C LEU A 438 -26.99 42.08 -16.30
N PRO A 439 -27.54 40.90 -16.66
CA PRO A 439 -28.88 40.79 -17.25
C PRO A 439 -29.98 41.17 -16.25
N THR A 440 -30.77 42.20 -16.56
CA THR A 440 -31.86 42.65 -15.67
C THR A 440 -33.12 41.77 -15.70
N LYS A 441 -33.17 40.78 -16.61
CA LYS A 441 -34.29 39.86 -16.80
C LYS A 441 -33.81 38.41 -16.84
N PHE A 442 -34.68 37.49 -16.46
CA PHE A 442 -34.45 36.05 -16.54
C PHE A 442 -35.68 35.30 -17.05
N ASN A 443 -35.46 34.14 -17.67
CA ASN A 443 -36.48 33.17 -18.07
C ASN A 443 -35.90 31.77 -17.80
N CYS A 444 -36.27 31.20 -16.66
CA CYS A 444 -35.73 29.94 -16.16
C CYS A 444 -36.84 28.88 -16.18
N SER A 445 -36.49 27.61 -16.36
CA SER A 445 -37.41 26.51 -16.04
C SER A 445 -37.26 26.08 -14.58
N LEU A 446 -38.34 25.57 -14.00
CA LEU A 446 -38.35 25.01 -12.65
C LEU A 446 -38.52 23.49 -12.70
N PRO A 447 -37.91 22.73 -11.77
CA PRO A 447 -38.05 21.28 -11.73
C PRO A 447 -39.39 20.86 -11.12
N GLY A 448 -39.84 19.66 -11.47
CA GLY A 448 -40.90 18.92 -10.76
C GLY A 448 -40.42 17.51 -10.41
N SER A 449 -40.76 17.03 -9.21
CA SER A 449 -40.44 15.64 -8.80
C SER A 449 -41.24 14.62 -9.62
N HIS A 450 -40.58 13.56 -10.10
CA HIS A 450 -41.25 12.36 -10.60
C HIS A 450 -41.81 11.48 -9.46
N ASP A 451 -41.16 11.48 -8.29
CA ASP A 451 -41.52 10.62 -7.17
C ASP A 451 -42.84 11.06 -6.52
N THR A 452 -43.80 10.14 -6.46
CA THR A 452 -45.07 10.28 -5.73
C THR A 452 -44.99 9.72 -4.29
N GLN A 453 -43.77 9.54 -3.77
CA GLN A 453 -43.51 8.94 -2.46
C GLN A 453 -43.59 9.98 -1.32
N PRO A 454 -43.92 9.59 -0.07
CA PRO A 454 -44.35 10.53 0.98
C PRO A 454 -43.25 11.39 1.62
N ASN A 455 -42.02 11.39 1.08
CA ASN A 455 -40.94 12.30 1.45
C ASN A 455 -40.06 12.57 0.21
N PRO A 456 -40.54 13.35 -0.78
CA PRO A 456 -39.69 13.71 -1.91
C PRO A 456 -38.56 14.62 -1.41
N GLN A 457 -37.33 14.33 -1.83
CA GLN A 457 -36.25 15.30 -1.66
C GLN A 457 -36.59 16.57 -2.44
N TRP A 458 -36.27 17.75 -1.89
CA TRP A 458 -36.50 19.01 -2.61
C TRP A 458 -35.75 18.96 -3.94
N THR A 459 -36.47 19.11 -5.05
CA THR A 459 -35.88 19.13 -6.39
C THR A 459 -35.21 20.47 -6.62
N THR A 460 -34.06 20.49 -7.30
CA THR A 460 -33.23 21.70 -7.40
C THR A 460 -32.76 21.97 -8.82
N ALA A 461 -32.61 23.25 -9.15
CA ALA A 461 -32.11 23.69 -10.44
C ALA A 461 -31.28 24.98 -10.29
N VAL A 462 -30.29 25.15 -11.16
CA VAL A 462 -29.52 26.40 -11.28
C VAL A 462 -29.87 27.06 -12.60
N CYS A 463 -30.30 28.32 -12.55
CA CYS A 463 -30.49 29.15 -13.73
C CYS A 463 -29.32 30.11 -13.89
N HIS A 464 -28.56 29.91 -14.97
CA HIS A 464 -27.44 30.76 -15.36
C HIS A 464 -27.98 32.04 -15.99
N LEU A 465 -27.76 33.19 -15.38
CA LEU A 465 -28.27 34.44 -15.95
C LEU A 465 -27.35 34.84 -17.12
N GLY A 466 -27.91 34.94 -18.33
CA GLY A 466 -27.15 35.16 -19.56
C GLY A 466 -26.42 36.51 -19.58
N ILE A 467 -25.10 36.48 -19.38
CA ILE A 467 -24.21 37.60 -19.74
C ILE A 467 -24.01 37.55 -21.26
N ASN A 468 -23.96 38.72 -21.91
CA ASN A 468 -23.68 38.81 -23.34
C ASN A 468 -22.17 38.69 -23.60
N VAL A 469 -21.65 37.45 -23.54
CA VAL A 469 -20.20 37.17 -23.55
C VAL A 469 -19.63 37.33 -24.95
N SER A 470 -18.83 38.38 -25.13
CA SER A 470 -17.74 38.36 -26.12
C SER A 470 -16.58 37.51 -25.57
N ASP A 471 -15.79 36.90 -26.47
CA ASP A 471 -14.70 35.92 -26.24
C ASP A 471 -13.68 36.21 -25.10
N VAL A 472 -13.69 37.40 -24.51
CA VAL A 472 -12.71 37.89 -23.54
C VAL A 472 -13.40 38.40 -22.27
N LEU A 473 -13.89 37.48 -21.44
CA LEU A 473 -14.15 37.79 -20.03
C LEU A 473 -12.80 38.05 -19.33
N PRO A 474 -12.63 39.15 -18.58
CA PRO A 474 -11.43 39.35 -17.79
C PRO A 474 -11.36 38.32 -16.65
N GLY A 475 -10.16 37.80 -16.39
CA GLY A 475 -9.91 36.91 -15.26
C GLY A 475 -10.06 37.67 -13.93
N TRP A 476 -10.73 37.03 -12.96
CA TRP A 476 -11.04 37.64 -11.65
C TRP A 476 -9.80 38.18 -10.92
N ASP A 477 -9.79 39.48 -10.60
CA ASP A 477 -8.80 40.02 -9.65
C ASP A 477 -9.14 39.51 -8.25
N ARG A 478 -8.26 38.63 -7.76
CA ARG A 478 -8.32 38.01 -6.43
C ARG A 478 -8.23 39.02 -5.27
N LYS A 479 -7.98 40.31 -5.55
CA LYS A 479 -8.04 41.42 -4.58
C LYS A 479 -9.40 42.14 -4.55
N GLY A 480 -10.25 41.93 -5.56
CA GLY A 480 -11.59 42.51 -5.63
C GLY A 480 -12.58 41.89 -4.66
N SER A 481 -13.69 42.57 -4.40
CA SER A 481 -14.83 41.96 -3.72
C SER A 481 -15.57 41.01 -4.67
N LEU A 482 -16.11 39.91 -4.16
CA LEU A 482 -17.01 39.04 -4.95
C LEU A 482 -18.30 39.78 -5.35
N PHE A 483 -18.67 40.81 -4.59
CA PHE A 483 -19.80 41.69 -4.88
C PHE A 483 -19.43 42.84 -5.84
N ASP A 484 -18.16 42.92 -6.27
CA ASP A 484 -17.70 43.86 -7.29
C ASP A 484 -17.75 43.19 -8.68
N PHE A 485 -18.85 43.44 -9.39
CA PHE A 485 -19.15 42.87 -10.70
C PHE A 485 -18.15 43.23 -11.80
N THR A 486 -17.29 44.25 -11.60
CA THR A 486 -16.20 44.60 -12.52
C THR A 486 -15.20 43.46 -12.71
N SER A 487 -15.18 42.50 -11.78
CA SER A 487 -14.15 41.47 -11.67
C SER A 487 -14.51 40.12 -12.34
N GLY A 488 -15.43 40.10 -13.31
CA GLY A 488 -15.74 38.87 -14.07
C GLY A 488 -16.57 37.83 -13.28
N VAL A 489 -17.43 38.31 -12.38
CA VAL A 489 -18.29 37.50 -11.51
C VAL A 489 -19.48 36.92 -12.28
N TRP A 490 -19.88 35.69 -11.97
CA TRP A 490 -20.97 34.97 -12.63
C TRP A 490 -22.24 34.90 -11.75
N PRO A 491 -23.38 35.42 -12.25
CA PRO A 491 -24.66 35.43 -11.54
C PRO A 491 -25.53 34.19 -11.82
N HIS A 492 -26.08 33.60 -10.76
CA HIS A 492 -26.96 32.44 -10.82
C HIS A 492 -28.19 32.64 -9.92
N LEU A 493 -29.35 32.16 -10.33
CA LEU A 493 -30.48 31.90 -9.42
C LEU A 493 -30.54 30.41 -9.13
N VAL A 494 -30.56 30.02 -7.86
CA VAL A 494 -30.71 28.63 -7.43
C VAL A 494 -32.11 28.46 -6.87
N PHE A 495 -32.84 27.48 -7.40
CA PHE A 495 -34.22 27.19 -7.05
C PHE A 495 -34.32 25.83 -6.36
N THR A 496 -35.19 25.73 -5.34
CA THR A 496 -35.57 24.45 -4.73
C THR A 496 -37.09 24.38 -4.56
N THR A 497 -37.71 23.26 -4.89
CA THR A 497 -39.15 23.05 -4.71
C THR A 497 -39.49 21.62 -4.27
N ASN A 498 -40.51 21.51 -3.41
CA ASN A 498 -41.10 20.25 -2.96
C ASN A 498 -42.30 19.81 -3.84
N ILE A 499 -42.56 20.50 -4.95
CA ILE A 499 -43.75 20.32 -5.78
C ILE A 499 -43.49 19.27 -6.89
N PRO A 500 -44.32 18.21 -7.01
CA PRO A 500 -44.16 17.19 -8.05
C PRO A 500 -44.70 17.63 -9.41
N SER A 501 -44.26 16.96 -10.48
CA SER A 501 -44.64 17.28 -11.87
C SER A 501 -46.15 17.17 -12.14
N SER A 502 -46.86 16.30 -11.41
CA SER A 502 -48.33 16.18 -11.44
C SER A 502 -49.02 17.48 -11.04
N ASP A 503 -48.55 18.07 -9.95
CA ASP A 503 -49.22 19.17 -9.26
C ASP A 503 -48.96 20.49 -9.97
N TRP A 504 -47.79 20.64 -10.60
CA TRP A 504 -47.54 21.74 -11.53
C TRP A 504 -48.60 21.81 -12.63
N GLN A 505 -49.05 20.69 -13.20
CA GLN A 505 -50.09 20.69 -14.24
C GLN A 505 -51.48 21.09 -13.71
N HIS A 506 -51.68 21.14 -12.39
CA HIS A 506 -52.96 21.50 -11.76
C HIS A 506 -52.99 22.99 -11.34
N ILE A 507 -51.82 23.60 -11.08
CA ILE A 507 -51.66 25.01 -10.75
C ILE A 507 -51.90 25.87 -12.01
N LYS A 508 -53.01 26.61 -12.05
CA LYS A 508 -53.45 27.34 -13.26
C LYS A 508 -52.58 28.57 -13.57
N PRO A 509 -52.23 28.81 -14.85
CA PRO A 509 -51.04 29.59 -15.23
C PRO A 509 -51.26 31.12 -15.38
N PHE A 510 -52.21 31.72 -14.66
CA PHE A 510 -52.60 33.13 -14.88
C PHE A 510 -52.66 33.98 -13.61
N VAL A 511 -51.91 33.60 -12.57
CA VAL A 511 -51.63 34.50 -11.43
C VAL A 511 -50.27 35.15 -11.66
N PRO A 512 -50.17 36.49 -11.82
CA PRO A 512 -48.90 37.19 -11.69
C PRO A 512 -48.48 37.13 -10.22
N LEU A 513 -47.77 36.05 -9.87
CA LEU A 513 -47.32 35.79 -8.50
C LEU A 513 -46.26 36.82 -8.11
N THR A 514 -46.69 37.96 -7.57
CA THR A 514 -45.77 38.88 -6.90
C THR A 514 -45.32 38.24 -5.59
N LEU A 515 -44.00 38.11 -5.41
CA LEU A 515 -43.35 37.51 -4.23
C LEU A 515 -43.42 38.46 -3.01
N ASP A 516 -44.60 39.01 -2.74
CA ASP A 516 -44.80 40.10 -1.77
C ASP A 516 -44.93 39.58 -0.32
N ASN A 517 -45.36 38.33 -0.13
CA ASN A 517 -45.43 37.63 1.16
C ASN A 517 -44.27 36.64 1.38
N ALA A 518 -43.11 36.87 0.75
CA ALA A 518 -41.98 35.95 0.82
C ALA A 518 -41.33 35.90 2.21
N THR A 519 -41.04 34.70 2.72
CA THR A 519 -40.36 34.51 4.01
C THR A 519 -38.86 34.26 3.80
N SER A 520 -38.01 34.98 4.53
CA SER A 520 -36.55 34.87 4.39
C SER A 520 -35.94 33.96 5.46
N TYR A 521 -35.14 32.97 5.07
CA TYR A 521 -34.41 32.10 6.00
C TYR A 521 -32.99 31.82 5.47
N GLY A 522 -31.96 32.01 6.29
CA GLY A 522 -30.57 31.93 5.82
C GLY A 522 -30.32 32.82 4.60
N GLU A 523 -29.78 32.24 3.54
CA GLU A 523 -29.57 32.86 2.21
C GLU A 523 -30.81 32.84 1.28
N TRP A 524 -31.90 32.19 1.70
CA TRP A 524 -33.06 31.87 0.87
C TRP A 524 -34.25 32.81 1.09
N VAL A 525 -35.05 32.93 0.04
CA VAL A 525 -36.37 33.57 0.02
C VAL A 525 -37.39 32.52 -0.39
N SER A 526 -38.25 32.11 0.54
CA SER A 526 -39.31 31.09 0.37
C SER A 526 -40.65 31.72 0.02
N ASN A 527 -41.38 31.08 -0.90
CA ASN A 527 -42.66 31.54 -1.40
C ASN A 527 -43.64 30.37 -1.42
N GLU A 528 -44.72 30.47 -0.66
CA GLU A 528 -45.80 29.48 -0.66
C GLU A 528 -46.73 29.75 -1.84
N ILE A 529 -47.00 28.73 -2.66
CA ILE A 529 -47.78 28.81 -3.91
C ILE A 529 -49.19 28.28 -3.68
N GLU A 530 -49.27 27.14 -3.01
CA GLU A 530 -50.46 26.56 -2.39
C GLU A 530 -50.05 26.11 -0.97
N PRO A 531 -50.97 25.82 -0.05
CA PRO A 531 -50.62 25.36 1.29
C PRO A 531 -49.62 24.20 1.27
N GLU A 532 -48.55 24.32 2.06
CA GLU A 532 -47.43 23.36 2.15
C GLU A 532 -46.57 23.19 0.88
N LYS A 533 -46.81 23.97 -0.19
CA LYS A 533 -46.08 23.92 -1.47
C LYS A 533 -45.23 25.17 -1.69
N PHE A 534 -43.91 25.00 -1.72
CA PHE A 534 -42.95 26.10 -1.63
C PHE A 534 -41.97 26.16 -2.81
N ILE A 535 -41.68 27.38 -3.27
CA ILE A 535 -40.51 27.69 -4.10
C ILE A 535 -39.54 28.53 -3.27
N ASN A 536 -38.37 27.99 -2.92
CA ASN A 536 -37.28 28.78 -2.38
C ASN A 536 -36.35 29.21 -3.51
N THR A 537 -35.90 30.46 -3.47
CA THR A 537 -34.86 30.98 -4.37
C THR A 537 -33.74 31.62 -3.56
N THR A 538 -32.49 31.43 -3.99
CA THR A 538 -31.35 32.23 -3.55
C THR A 538 -30.58 32.76 -4.77
N PHE A 539 -29.93 33.92 -4.63
CA PHE A 539 -29.12 34.54 -5.68
C PHE A 539 -27.64 34.34 -5.35
N CYS A 540 -26.94 33.60 -6.20
CA CYS A 540 -25.55 33.24 -6.01
C CYS A 540 -24.64 33.96 -6.99
N LEU A 541 -23.52 34.47 -6.49
CA LEU A 541 -22.40 35.02 -7.24
C LEU A 541 -21.23 34.05 -7.13
N SER A 542 -20.66 33.64 -8.25
CA SER A 542 -19.46 32.80 -8.27
C SER A 542 -18.33 33.41 -9.08
N THR A 543 -17.10 33.04 -8.72
CA THR A 543 -15.89 33.31 -9.50
C THR A 543 -15.07 32.04 -9.61
N LEU A 544 -14.40 31.89 -10.75
CA LEU A 544 -13.42 30.84 -11.00
C LEU A 544 -12.22 31.45 -11.70
N TYR A 545 -11.03 31.23 -11.14
CA TYR A 545 -9.77 31.66 -11.71
C TYR A 545 -8.85 30.45 -11.85
N GLY A 546 -8.47 30.13 -13.08
CA GLY A 546 -7.53 29.08 -13.40
C GLY A 546 -6.15 29.64 -13.73
N THR A 547 -5.08 29.00 -13.26
CA THR A 547 -3.71 29.30 -13.71
C THR A 547 -2.77 28.11 -13.53
N ILE A 548 -1.61 28.14 -14.18
CA ILE A 548 -0.50 27.25 -13.82
C ILE A 548 0.27 27.92 -12.69
N ALA A 549 0.28 27.28 -11.52
CA ALA A 549 0.90 27.77 -10.29
C ALA A 549 2.03 26.83 -9.84
N SER A 550 3.07 27.37 -9.19
CA SER A 550 4.07 26.54 -8.52
C SER A 550 3.61 26.29 -7.08
N LEU A 551 3.41 25.04 -6.71
CA LEU A 551 2.87 24.65 -5.41
C LEU A 551 3.42 23.31 -4.92
N THR A 552 3.35 23.09 -3.60
CA THR A 552 3.74 21.84 -2.96
C THR A 552 2.51 21.15 -2.37
N MET A 553 2.41 19.83 -2.55
CA MET A 553 1.34 19.00 -2.01
C MET A 553 1.91 17.82 -1.23
N THR A 554 1.23 17.47 -0.13
CA THR A 554 1.55 16.31 0.72
C THR A 554 0.36 15.38 0.85
N GLY A 555 0.62 14.07 0.72
CA GLY A 555 -0.37 13.00 0.79
C GLY A 555 -0.31 12.18 2.07
N ASN A 556 -0.97 11.02 2.03
CA ASN A 556 -1.01 10.05 3.11
C ASN A 556 -0.84 8.63 2.51
N LEU A 557 -0.21 7.72 3.25
CA LEU A 557 0.24 6.42 2.74
C LEU A 557 -0.92 5.52 2.28
N ASN A 558 -2.07 5.70 2.93
CA ASN A 558 -3.29 4.92 2.70
C ASN A 558 -4.35 5.77 1.98
N GLN A 559 -3.94 6.58 1.00
CA GLN A 559 -4.85 7.31 0.12
C GLN A 559 -5.68 6.36 -0.75
N THR A 560 -6.94 6.73 -0.95
CA THR A 560 -7.93 6.04 -1.79
C THR A 560 -8.73 7.07 -2.58
N GLU A 561 -9.18 6.69 -3.77
CA GLU A 561 -10.20 7.45 -4.51
C GLU A 561 -11.56 6.79 -4.27
N PRO A 562 -12.61 7.54 -3.89
CA PRO A 562 -13.94 6.96 -3.72
C PRO A 562 -14.47 6.44 -5.05
N GLY A 563 -15.02 5.21 -5.03
CA GLY A 563 -15.81 4.70 -6.13
C GLY A 563 -17.23 5.27 -6.05
N LEU A 564 -17.81 5.60 -7.21
CA LEU A 564 -19.24 5.86 -7.29
C LEU A 564 -19.98 4.53 -7.15
N LEU A 565 -20.77 4.37 -6.08
CA LEU A 565 -21.66 3.24 -5.88
C LEU A 565 -23.09 3.66 -6.25
N PHE A 566 -23.86 2.72 -6.81
CA PHE A 566 -25.25 2.95 -7.17
C PHE A 566 -26.17 2.08 -6.30
N ASN A 567 -27.09 2.71 -5.58
CA ASN A 567 -28.01 1.99 -4.69
C ASN A 567 -29.22 1.48 -5.48
N THR A 568 -29.16 0.20 -5.86
CA THR A 568 -30.23 -0.50 -6.57
C THR A 568 -31.58 -0.58 -5.83
N THR A 569 -31.63 -0.17 -4.56
CA THR A 569 -32.87 -0.15 -3.75
C THR A 569 -33.57 1.21 -3.81
N THR A 570 -32.83 2.31 -3.92
CA THR A 570 -33.38 3.67 -4.02
C THR A 570 -33.40 4.19 -5.46
N GLY A 571 -32.67 3.56 -6.38
CA GLY A 571 -32.55 4.03 -7.77
C GLY A 571 -31.59 5.21 -7.93
N SER A 572 -30.76 5.48 -6.92
CA SER A 572 -29.94 6.69 -6.82
C SER A 572 -28.47 6.40 -6.47
N PRO A 573 -27.53 7.31 -6.83
CA PRO A 573 -26.10 7.16 -6.51
C PRO A 573 -25.76 7.48 -5.05
N GLU A 574 -24.74 6.82 -4.50
CA GLU A 574 -24.24 7.03 -3.13
C GLU A 574 -23.26 8.21 -3.09
N VAL A 575 -23.73 9.37 -2.62
CA VAL A 575 -23.01 10.65 -2.73
C VAL A 575 -22.33 11.13 -1.43
N ASP A 576 -22.54 10.49 -0.28
CA ASP A 576 -21.98 10.91 1.02
C ASP A 576 -20.44 10.93 1.06
N SER A 577 -19.82 9.95 0.38
CA SER A 577 -18.36 9.90 0.18
C SER A 577 -17.85 11.08 -0.66
N LEU A 578 -18.65 11.56 -1.62
CA LEU A 578 -18.30 12.68 -2.51
C LEU A 578 -18.52 14.03 -1.83
N GLN A 579 -19.62 14.18 -1.08
CA GLN A 579 -19.85 15.32 -0.20
C GLN A 579 -18.72 15.47 0.82
N THR A 580 -18.21 14.35 1.36
CA THR A 580 -17.02 14.34 2.22
C THR A 580 -15.77 14.76 1.45
N LEU A 581 -15.52 14.23 0.25
CA LEU A 581 -14.34 14.55 -0.58
C LEU A 581 -14.19 16.06 -0.85
N PHE A 582 -15.26 16.71 -1.32
CA PHE A 582 -15.27 18.14 -1.66
C PHE A 582 -15.36 19.09 -0.45
N GLY A 583 -15.49 18.55 0.78
CA GLY A 583 -15.69 19.36 1.98
C GLY A 583 -17.03 20.09 2.00
N ALA A 584 -18.07 19.44 1.46
CA ALA A 584 -19.40 19.98 1.27
C ALA A 584 -20.42 19.52 2.33
N GLY A 585 -19.95 18.84 3.39
CA GLY A 585 -20.76 18.47 4.56
C GLY A 585 -20.88 19.61 5.58
N GLY A 586 -21.88 19.53 6.47
CA GLY A 586 -22.16 20.56 7.49
C GLY A 586 -21.11 20.71 8.61
N VAL A 587 -19.99 19.98 8.57
CA VAL A 587 -18.87 20.09 9.51
C VAL A 587 -17.57 20.18 8.72
N HIS A 588 -16.81 21.25 8.98
CA HIS A 588 -15.50 21.48 8.36
C HIS A 588 -14.52 20.32 8.67
N LYS A 589 -13.79 19.86 7.64
CA LYS A 589 -12.70 18.88 7.74
C LYS A 589 -11.52 19.34 6.89
N THR A 590 -10.32 19.29 7.48
CA THR A 590 -9.07 19.58 6.76
C THR A 590 -8.88 18.66 5.53
N PRO A 591 -8.10 19.06 4.50
CA PRO A 591 -7.89 18.24 3.30
C PRO A 591 -7.41 16.81 3.62
N ALA A 592 -6.40 16.66 4.48
CA ALA A 592 -5.96 15.35 4.97
C ALA A 592 -7.05 14.56 5.71
N GLY A 593 -7.92 15.24 6.49
CA GLY A 593 -9.08 14.64 7.15
C GLY A 593 -10.22 14.21 6.22
N ARG A 594 -10.14 14.56 4.93
CA ARG A 594 -11.01 14.08 3.84
C ARG A 594 -10.33 13.02 2.96
N GLY A 595 -9.08 12.65 3.25
CA GLY A 595 -8.28 11.73 2.44
C GLY A 595 -7.65 12.34 1.19
N ILE A 596 -7.87 13.63 0.90
CA ILE A 596 -7.31 14.32 -0.27
C ILE A 596 -5.90 14.86 0.02
N LEU A 597 -5.21 15.35 -1.03
CA LEU A 597 -3.90 15.96 -0.89
C LEU A 597 -4.02 17.34 -0.23
N THR A 598 -3.08 17.69 0.63
CA THR A 598 -3.03 19.02 1.27
C THR A 598 -2.02 19.89 0.54
N ILE A 599 -2.43 21.05 0.03
CA ILE A 599 -1.50 22.06 -0.48
C ILE A 599 -0.80 22.71 0.72
N THR A 600 0.53 22.82 0.66
CA THR A 600 1.38 23.28 1.77
C THR A 600 2.45 24.27 1.28
N GLY A 601 2.94 25.12 2.19
CA GLY A 601 3.88 26.18 1.87
C GLY A 601 3.27 27.38 1.14
N GLU A 602 4.11 28.23 0.57
CA GLU A 602 3.69 29.35 -0.27
C GLU A 602 3.37 28.87 -1.69
N VAL A 603 2.32 29.43 -2.30
CA VAL A 603 1.92 29.15 -3.68
C VAL A 603 2.31 30.33 -4.57
N GLN A 604 3.10 30.07 -5.61
CA GLN A 604 3.53 31.09 -6.55
C GLN A 604 2.58 31.15 -7.75
N ASP A 605 1.93 32.30 -7.94
CA ASP A 605 1.03 32.58 -9.06
C ASP A 605 1.55 33.73 -9.94
N PRO A 606 1.72 33.53 -11.26
CA PRO A 606 1.83 32.23 -11.94
C PRO A 606 3.11 31.48 -11.53
N ALA A 607 3.24 30.23 -11.98
CA ALA A 607 4.48 29.47 -11.84
C ALA A 607 5.68 30.22 -12.46
N SER A 608 6.86 30.12 -11.82
CA SER A 608 8.09 30.70 -12.37
C SER A 608 8.39 30.20 -13.78
N LEU A 609 8.78 31.09 -14.70
CA LEU A 609 9.25 30.75 -16.04
C LEU A 609 10.49 29.85 -16.07
N SER A 610 11.08 29.53 -14.92
CA SER A 610 12.18 28.57 -14.75
C SER A 610 11.75 27.14 -14.39
N SER A 611 10.46 26.87 -14.13
CA SER A 611 9.96 25.51 -13.87
C SER A 611 9.59 24.74 -15.14
N PHE A 612 9.82 25.32 -16.32
CA PHE A 612 9.49 24.74 -17.63
C PHE A 612 10.75 24.51 -18.45
N ASP A 613 10.85 23.37 -19.14
CA ASP A 613 12.00 23.01 -20.00
C ASP A 613 11.82 23.56 -21.43
N VAL A 614 11.54 24.87 -21.50
CA VAL A 614 11.27 25.60 -22.74
C VAL A 614 11.76 27.06 -22.65
N ASN A 615 11.80 27.75 -23.79
CA ASN A 615 12.09 29.19 -23.82
C ASN A 615 11.07 29.98 -22.99
N LYS A 616 11.54 30.96 -22.20
CA LYS A 616 10.70 31.77 -21.29
C LYS A 616 9.48 32.43 -21.95
N THR A 617 9.58 32.82 -23.22
CA THR A 617 8.47 33.37 -24.00
C THR A 617 7.38 32.33 -24.32
N PHE A 618 7.78 31.08 -24.54
CA PHE A 618 6.86 29.96 -24.76
C PHE A 618 6.22 29.49 -23.44
N ALA A 619 6.99 29.45 -22.35
CA ALA A 619 6.46 29.23 -21.00
C ALA A 619 5.41 30.28 -20.62
N GLN A 620 5.69 31.57 -20.85
CA GLN A 620 4.73 32.66 -20.61
C GLN A 620 3.46 32.46 -21.45
N GLY A 621 3.59 32.24 -22.76
CA GLY A 621 2.44 32.01 -23.64
C GLY A 621 1.60 30.77 -23.27
N ALA A 622 2.22 29.74 -22.68
CA ALA A 622 1.54 28.54 -22.18
C ALA A 622 0.84 28.76 -20.83
N ILE A 623 1.42 29.58 -19.94
CA ILE A 623 0.77 30.05 -18.71
C ILE A 623 -0.45 30.90 -19.06
N ASP A 624 -0.30 31.89 -19.95
CA ASP A 624 -1.35 32.81 -20.35
C ASP A 624 -2.50 32.04 -21.03
N TYR A 625 -2.18 31.24 -22.05
CA TYR A 625 -3.18 30.38 -22.72
C TYR A 625 -3.81 29.36 -21.78
N GLY A 626 -3.03 28.73 -20.89
CA GLY A 626 -3.52 27.80 -19.87
C GLY A 626 -4.48 28.47 -18.89
N SER A 627 -4.22 29.72 -18.49
CA SER A 627 -5.11 30.47 -17.58
C SER A 627 -6.46 30.78 -18.23
N ILE A 628 -6.47 31.17 -19.51
CA ILE A 628 -7.71 31.40 -20.27
C ILE A 628 -8.45 30.08 -20.51
N ALA A 629 -7.75 29.08 -21.06
CA ALA A 629 -8.34 27.81 -21.44
C ALA A 629 -8.92 27.05 -20.23
N LEU A 630 -8.23 27.02 -19.08
CA LEU A 630 -8.66 26.28 -17.90
C LEU A 630 -9.46 27.11 -16.89
N GLY A 631 -9.40 28.44 -16.95
CA GLY A 631 -10.20 29.35 -16.12
C GLY A 631 -11.56 29.71 -16.74
N VAL A 632 -11.57 30.12 -18.01
CA VAL A 632 -12.80 30.50 -18.73
C VAL A 632 -13.53 29.28 -19.29
N GLY A 633 -12.78 28.30 -19.82
CA GLY A 633 -13.33 27.12 -20.50
C GLY A 633 -14.39 26.32 -19.72
N PRO A 634 -14.23 26.02 -18.41
CA PRO A 634 -15.23 25.29 -17.64
C PRO A 634 -16.58 26.03 -17.54
N ALA A 635 -16.56 27.36 -17.56
CA ALA A 635 -17.74 28.20 -17.38
C ALA A 635 -18.38 28.64 -18.70
N ALA A 636 -17.57 28.93 -19.73
CA ALA A 636 -18.04 29.05 -21.11
C ALA A 636 -18.75 27.75 -21.54
N GLY A 637 -18.17 26.59 -21.23
CA GLY A 637 -18.81 25.28 -21.43
C GLY A 637 -20.14 25.07 -20.68
N VAL A 638 -20.47 25.89 -19.68
CA VAL A 638 -21.80 25.90 -19.04
C VAL A 638 -22.70 26.97 -19.65
N TRP A 639 -22.21 28.18 -19.92
CA TRP A 639 -23.00 29.29 -20.47
C TRP A 639 -23.35 29.13 -21.95
N ASP A 640 -22.38 28.75 -22.80
CA ASP A 640 -22.56 28.56 -24.26
C ASP A 640 -23.58 27.46 -24.55
N ASN A 641 -23.61 26.42 -23.70
CA ASN A 641 -24.62 25.37 -23.73
C ASN A 641 -25.95 25.88 -23.15
N SER A 642 -25.99 26.27 -21.87
CA SER A 642 -27.26 26.60 -21.19
C SER A 642 -28.04 27.73 -21.85
N GLY A 643 -27.38 28.69 -22.51
CA GLY A 643 -28.02 29.72 -23.32
C GLY A 643 -28.95 30.65 -22.52
N GLY A 644 -28.74 30.76 -21.21
CA GLY A 644 -29.61 31.50 -20.28
C GLY A 644 -30.78 30.70 -19.70
N ASN A 645 -30.86 29.38 -19.95
CA ASN A 645 -31.86 28.48 -19.39
C ASN A 645 -31.35 27.79 -18.11
N SER A 646 -32.21 27.00 -17.46
CA SER A 646 -31.84 26.21 -16.27
C SER A 646 -31.02 24.96 -16.58
N VAL A 647 -30.25 24.52 -15.60
CA VAL A 647 -29.57 23.22 -15.51
C VAL A 647 -30.29 22.37 -14.46
N SER A 648 -30.59 21.11 -14.80
CA SER A 648 -31.16 20.12 -13.88
C SER A 648 -30.13 19.71 -12.84
N LEU A 649 -30.48 19.83 -11.56
CA LEU A 649 -29.65 19.42 -10.42
C LEU A 649 -30.52 18.67 -9.40
N CYS A 650 -31.29 17.72 -9.92
CA CYS A 650 -32.05 16.72 -9.17
C CYS A 650 -32.03 15.38 -9.90
N ASP A 651 -32.09 14.30 -9.12
CA ASP A 651 -31.92 12.91 -9.60
C ASP A 651 -33.15 12.43 -10.40
N HIS A 652 -34.36 12.62 -9.84
CA HIS A 652 -35.62 12.16 -10.44
C HIS A 652 -36.61 13.31 -10.65
N CYS A 653 -36.38 14.12 -11.69
CA CYS A 653 -37.18 15.31 -11.96
C CYS A 653 -37.37 15.69 -13.45
N ASP A 654 -38.54 16.25 -13.77
CA ASP A 654 -38.82 16.93 -15.04
C ASP A 654 -38.31 18.37 -15.02
N ILE A 655 -37.55 18.80 -16.03
CA ILE A 655 -37.21 20.21 -16.26
C ILE A 655 -36.87 20.49 -17.73
N LEU A 656 -37.25 21.67 -18.24
CA LEU A 656 -36.85 22.13 -19.58
C LEU A 656 -35.48 22.81 -19.52
N GLY A 657 -34.41 22.04 -19.50
CA GLY A 657 -33.06 22.56 -19.31
C GLY A 657 -31.96 21.63 -19.80
N TYR A 658 -30.73 21.89 -19.39
CA TYR A 658 -29.59 20.99 -19.60
C TYR A 658 -29.45 20.03 -18.41
N SER A 659 -29.35 18.74 -18.67
CA SER A 659 -29.04 17.75 -17.63
C SER A 659 -27.54 17.58 -17.44
N VAL A 660 -27.12 17.46 -16.19
CA VAL A 660 -25.82 16.88 -15.82
C VAL A 660 -26.01 15.40 -15.47
N PRO A 661 -24.94 14.58 -15.42
CA PRO A 661 -25.03 13.22 -14.93
C PRO A 661 -25.56 13.11 -13.49
N ASP A 662 -26.30 12.03 -13.27
CA ASP A 662 -27.13 11.77 -12.09
C ASP A 662 -26.35 11.88 -10.77
N ASP A 663 -25.06 11.52 -10.76
CA ASP A 663 -24.18 11.62 -9.59
C ASP A 663 -23.87 13.06 -9.18
N ILE A 664 -23.77 14.00 -10.13
CA ILE A 664 -23.66 15.43 -9.83
C ILE A 664 -25.00 15.98 -9.38
N ALA A 665 -26.09 15.60 -10.06
CA ALA A 665 -27.43 16.08 -9.75
C ALA A 665 -27.85 15.68 -8.32
N ALA A 666 -27.71 14.40 -7.98
CA ALA A 666 -27.95 13.86 -6.64
C ALA A 666 -26.99 14.45 -5.59
N LEU A 667 -25.71 14.67 -5.91
CA LEU A 667 -24.76 15.31 -4.97
C LEU A 667 -25.16 16.75 -4.66
N PHE A 668 -25.53 17.54 -5.67
CA PHE A 668 -25.96 18.93 -5.49
C PHE A 668 -27.26 19.00 -4.67
N GLN A 669 -28.25 18.15 -5.01
CA GLN A 669 -29.50 17.98 -4.28
C GLN A 669 -29.26 17.57 -2.82
N ASN A 670 -28.37 16.60 -2.57
CA ASN A 670 -28.03 16.13 -1.22
C ASN A 670 -27.29 17.19 -0.40
N ILE A 671 -26.37 17.97 -0.99
CA ILE A 671 -25.70 19.09 -0.30
C ILE A 671 -26.74 20.12 0.18
N ILE A 672 -27.70 20.48 -0.68
CA ILE A 672 -28.77 21.41 -0.30
C ILE A 672 -29.65 20.82 0.81
N ASN A 673 -30.11 19.57 0.67
CA ASN A 673 -30.98 18.93 1.67
C ASN A 673 -30.29 18.68 3.03
N THR A 674 -28.97 18.44 3.05
CA THR A 674 -28.21 18.16 4.29
C THR A 674 -27.60 19.40 4.96
N THR A 675 -27.33 20.47 4.21
CA THR A 675 -26.66 21.67 4.76
C THR A 675 -27.49 22.95 4.72
N GLY A 676 -28.49 23.02 3.84
CA GLY A 676 -29.26 24.24 3.54
C GLY A 676 -28.47 25.32 2.77
N ARG A 677 -27.31 25.00 2.19
CA ARG A 677 -26.35 25.97 1.61
C ARG A 677 -26.10 25.72 0.11
N ALA A 678 -26.79 26.46 -0.76
CA ALA A 678 -26.50 26.51 -2.20
C ALA A 678 -25.10 27.05 -2.49
N ALA A 679 -24.54 27.95 -1.66
CA ALA A 679 -23.17 28.45 -1.84
C ALA A 679 -22.14 27.30 -1.89
N VAL A 680 -22.32 26.30 -1.02
CA VAL A 680 -21.49 25.10 -0.96
C VAL A 680 -21.77 24.17 -2.15
N ALA A 681 -23.03 24.03 -2.57
CA ALA A 681 -23.42 23.20 -3.71
C ALA A 681 -22.86 23.76 -5.03
N VAL A 682 -22.96 25.07 -5.26
CA VAL A 682 -22.45 25.76 -6.46
C VAL A 682 -20.91 25.76 -6.52
N ASP A 683 -20.21 25.93 -5.38
CA ASP A 683 -18.75 25.74 -5.34
C ASP A 683 -18.35 24.29 -5.68
N THR A 684 -19.11 23.31 -5.18
CA THR A 684 -18.85 21.89 -5.45
C THR A 684 -19.08 21.56 -6.94
N TYR A 685 -20.15 22.09 -7.53
CA TYR A 685 -20.43 21.99 -8.96
C TYR A 685 -19.28 22.59 -9.80
N LEU A 686 -18.84 23.82 -9.49
CA LEU A 686 -17.70 24.46 -10.16
C LEU A 686 -16.38 23.70 -9.99
N ALA A 687 -16.16 23.07 -8.83
CA ALA A 687 -15.00 22.21 -8.60
C ALA A 687 -15.00 20.97 -9.51
N ILE A 688 -16.15 20.31 -9.66
CA ILE A 688 -16.33 19.13 -10.53
C ILE A 688 -16.18 19.52 -12.01
N LEU A 689 -16.81 20.63 -12.44
CA LEU A 689 -16.63 21.19 -13.78
C LEU A 689 -15.16 21.48 -14.11
N SER A 690 -14.46 22.15 -13.20
CA SER A 690 -13.01 22.44 -13.34
C SER A 690 -12.18 21.16 -13.45
N ARG A 691 -12.51 20.13 -12.64
CA ARG A 691 -11.86 18.82 -12.64
C ARG A 691 -12.05 18.12 -13.99
N TRP A 692 -13.29 18.03 -14.47
CA TRP A 692 -13.62 17.40 -15.75
C TRP A 692 -12.96 18.09 -16.93
N TRP A 693 -13.02 19.42 -16.97
CA TRP A 693 -12.39 20.20 -18.03
C TRP A 693 -10.86 20.04 -18.05
N TYR A 694 -10.22 20.01 -16.88
CA TYR A 694 -8.79 19.71 -16.76
C TYR A 694 -8.44 18.31 -17.32
N TYR A 695 -9.16 17.25 -16.92
CA TYR A 695 -8.86 15.90 -17.41
C TYR A 695 -9.26 15.68 -18.88
N TYR A 696 -10.25 16.41 -19.41
CA TYR A 696 -10.56 16.47 -20.84
C TYR A 696 -9.44 17.11 -21.66
N LEU A 697 -8.80 18.17 -21.13
CA LEU A 697 -7.69 18.85 -21.78
C LEU A 697 -6.33 18.19 -21.54
N LEU A 698 -6.18 17.35 -20.50
CA LEU A 698 -4.90 16.69 -20.14
C LEU A 698 -4.19 15.99 -21.32
N PRO A 699 -4.86 15.24 -22.23
CA PRO A 699 -4.21 14.65 -23.40
C PRO A 699 -3.64 15.66 -24.41
N ARG A 700 -3.95 16.95 -24.27
CA ARG A 700 -3.43 18.05 -25.08
C ARG A 700 -2.25 18.79 -24.42
N PHE A 701 -1.84 18.41 -23.21
CA PHE A 701 -0.72 19.04 -22.52
C PHE A 701 0.59 18.64 -23.23
N ASP A 702 1.28 19.61 -23.80
CA ASP A 702 2.48 19.44 -24.63
C ASP A 702 3.69 20.23 -24.11
N VAL A 703 3.52 21.08 -23.09
CA VAL A 703 4.59 21.93 -22.54
C VAL A 703 5.21 21.27 -21.30
N PRO A 704 6.49 20.84 -21.35
CA PRO A 704 7.14 20.13 -20.27
C PRO A 704 7.58 21.06 -19.13
N GLY A 705 7.44 20.57 -17.90
CA GLY A 705 7.92 21.22 -16.68
C GLY A 705 8.55 20.24 -15.70
N TYR A 706 9.46 20.77 -14.88
CA TYR A 706 10.14 20.06 -13.81
C TYR A 706 9.23 19.95 -12.59
N VAL A 707 9.09 18.73 -12.07
CA VAL A 707 8.31 18.43 -10.88
C VAL A 707 9.05 17.41 -10.03
N ASP A 708 9.20 17.71 -8.74
CA ASP A 708 9.75 16.79 -7.75
C ASP A 708 8.62 15.95 -7.16
N VAL A 709 8.69 14.62 -7.32
CA VAL A 709 7.64 13.70 -6.86
C VAL A 709 8.19 12.57 -5.99
N ALA A 710 7.42 12.17 -4.97
CA ALA A 710 7.69 10.97 -4.18
C ALA A 710 6.43 10.10 -4.10
N PHE A 711 6.58 8.83 -4.45
CA PHE A 711 5.49 7.83 -4.43
C PHE A 711 5.70 6.81 -3.31
N ALA A 712 4.60 6.37 -2.69
CA ALA A 712 4.56 5.20 -1.84
C ALA A 712 4.70 3.93 -2.69
N ALA A 713 5.67 3.08 -2.37
CA ALA A 713 5.83 1.77 -2.99
C ALA A 713 5.47 0.67 -1.98
N GLU A 714 4.82 -0.38 -2.46
CA GLU A 714 4.56 -1.57 -1.64
C GLU A 714 5.83 -2.42 -1.55
N VAL A 715 6.29 -2.64 -0.33
CA VAL A 715 7.54 -3.33 0.00
C VAL A 715 7.30 -4.37 1.10
N LEU A 716 8.13 -5.41 1.11
CA LEU A 716 8.06 -6.47 2.11
C LEU A 716 8.99 -6.14 3.28
N LEU A 717 8.41 -5.72 4.42
CA LEU A 717 9.15 -5.34 5.63
C LEU A 717 8.94 -6.35 6.76
N PRO A 718 9.90 -6.50 7.69
CA PRO A 718 9.65 -7.14 8.98
C PRO A 718 8.66 -6.27 9.79
N LEU A 719 7.39 -6.69 9.86
CA LEU A 719 6.33 -5.99 10.59
C LEU A 719 6.15 -6.54 12.02
N ARG A 720 6.56 -7.78 12.24
CA ARG A 720 6.46 -8.48 13.53
C ARG A 720 7.85 -8.68 14.11
N TRP A 721 7.90 -8.98 15.41
CA TRP A 721 9.14 -9.24 16.15
C TRP A 721 9.21 -10.67 16.70
N ARG A 722 8.23 -11.54 16.39
CA ARG A 722 8.08 -12.85 17.02
C ARG A 722 9.14 -13.82 16.50
N GLY A 723 9.41 -13.79 15.20
CA GLY A 723 10.43 -14.59 14.53
C GLY A 723 11.84 -14.21 14.96
N ILE A 724 12.19 -12.92 14.93
CA ILE A 724 13.51 -12.46 15.38
C ILE A 724 13.74 -12.74 16.87
N ILE A 725 12.76 -12.51 17.76
CA ILE A 725 12.91 -12.85 19.19
C ILE A 725 13.14 -14.36 19.37
N ALA A 726 12.39 -15.22 18.66
CA ALA A 726 12.59 -16.67 18.73
C ALA A 726 14.00 -17.09 18.25
N VAL A 727 14.50 -16.50 17.16
CA VAL A 727 15.84 -16.80 16.63
C VAL A 727 16.95 -16.24 17.54
N LEU A 728 16.77 -15.05 18.12
CA LEU A 728 17.70 -14.49 19.12
C LEU A 728 17.78 -15.36 20.38
N VAL A 729 16.66 -15.89 20.86
CA VAL A 729 16.64 -16.83 21.98
C VAL A 729 17.34 -18.14 21.62
N LEU A 730 17.07 -18.73 20.45
CA LEU A 730 17.76 -19.95 19.99
C LEU A 730 19.28 -19.76 19.88
N ILE A 731 19.73 -18.68 19.24
CA ILE A 731 21.17 -18.34 19.10
C ILE A 731 21.79 -18.07 20.48
N GLY A 732 21.09 -17.33 21.35
CA GLY A 732 21.53 -17.03 22.71
C GLY A 732 21.74 -18.28 23.56
N VAL A 733 20.75 -19.17 23.61
CA VAL A 733 20.85 -20.45 24.35
C VAL A 733 21.95 -21.33 23.77
N ASN A 734 22.03 -21.49 22.43
CA ASN A 734 23.10 -22.24 21.78
C ASN A 734 24.49 -21.69 22.16
N THR A 735 24.67 -20.36 22.11
CA THR A 735 25.94 -19.69 22.42
C THR A 735 26.31 -19.81 23.90
N VAL A 736 25.34 -19.70 24.82
CA VAL A 736 25.59 -19.93 26.26
C VAL A 736 25.98 -21.38 26.53
N VAL A 737 25.31 -22.36 25.92
CA VAL A 737 25.64 -23.79 26.05
C VAL A 737 27.03 -24.10 25.48
N MET A 738 27.38 -23.55 24.31
CA MET A 738 28.74 -23.59 23.75
C MET A 738 29.81 -23.11 24.74
N TRP A 739 29.62 -21.92 25.33
CA TRP A 739 30.58 -21.36 26.29
C TRP A 739 30.66 -22.17 27.59
N ILE A 740 29.56 -22.75 28.06
CA ILE A 740 29.56 -23.66 29.22
C ILE A 740 30.35 -24.94 28.91
N ILE A 741 30.12 -25.58 27.76
CA ILE A 741 30.85 -26.80 27.36
C ILE A 741 32.34 -26.52 27.21
N ALA A 742 32.73 -25.46 26.50
CA ALA A 742 34.13 -25.06 26.34
C ALA A 742 34.80 -24.76 27.70
N THR A 743 34.09 -24.07 28.60
CA THR A 743 34.58 -23.78 29.97
C THR A 743 34.72 -25.04 30.82
N LEU A 744 33.79 -25.99 30.70
CA LEU A 744 33.86 -27.28 31.39
C LEU A 744 35.04 -28.12 30.87
N TYR A 745 35.23 -28.18 29.55
CA TYR A 745 36.36 -28.86 28.90
C TYR A 745 37.69 -28.30 29.42
N VAL A 746 37.94 -27.00 29.28
CA VAL A 746 39.18 -26.34 29.71
C VAL A 746 39.44 -26.45 31.23
N ARG A 747 38.38 -26.52 32.05
CA ARG A 747 38.53 -26.65 33.52
C ARG A 747 38.65 -28.09 34.04
N ARG A 748 38.17 -29.09 33.29
CA ARG A 748 38.05 -30.48 33.78
C ARG A 748 38.89 -31.51 33.02
N THR A 749 39.24 -31.28 31.76
CA THR A 749 40.11 -32.21 31.02
C THR A 749 41.58 -32.05 31.42
N GLN A 750 42.32 -33.15 31.38
CA GLN A 750 43.74 -33.22 31.79
C GLN A 750 44.63 -33.96 30.79
N PHE A 751 44.08 -34.84 29.92
CA PHE A 751 44.91 -35.71 29.08
C PHE A 751 44.41 -35.89 27.64
N SER A 752 43.41 -35.12 27.20
CA SER A 752 42.75 -35.25 25.90
C SER A 752 42.89 -33.97 25.11
N PHE A 753 43.41 -34.10 23.90
CA PHE A 753 43.45 -33.05 22.89
C PHE A 753 42.28 -33.24 21.94
N ALA A 754 41.37 -32.27 21.86
CA ALA A 754 40.30 -32.28 20.86
C ALA A 754 40.90 -32.19 19.44
N GLY A 755 40.34 -32.94 18.49
CA GLY A 755 40.73 -32.89 17.08
C GLY A 755 42.08 -33.53 16.70
N ASN A 756 42.77 -34.23 17.61
CA ASN A 756 44.06 -34.88 17.32
C ASN A 756 43.92 -36.40 17.09
N TYR A 757 43.96 -36.83 15.81
CA TYR A 757 43.75 -38.22 15.39
C TYR A 757 44.74 -39.22 16.02
N TRP A 758 46.05 -39.01 15.87
CA TRP A 758 47.08 -39.90 16.42
C TRP A 758 46.98 -40.06 17.94
N HIS A 759 46.65 -38.98 18.63
CA HIS A 759 46.43 -39.00 20.07
C HIS A 759 45.15 -39.77 20.47
N ALA A 760 44.09 -39.71 19.63
CA ALA A 760 42.86 -40.45 19.86
C ALA A 760 43.05 -41.96 19.69
N VAL A 761 43.84 -42.38 18.70
CA VAL A 761 44.18 -43.80 18.44
C VAL A 761 45.20 -44.32 19.45
N ALA A 762 46.27 -43.58 19.76
CA ALA A 762 47.31 -44.06 20.68
C ALA A 762 46.77 -44.38 22.09
N GLN A 763 45.75 -43.67 22.57
CA GLN A 763 45.11 -43.96 23.86
C GLN A 763 44.13 -45.14 23.82
N LEU A 764 43.60 -45.50 22.64
CA LEU A 764 42.75 -46.68 22.44
C LEU A 764 43.56 -47.99 22.45
N ILE A 765 44.88 -47.93 22.31
CA ILE A 765 45.75 -49.11 22.34
C ILE A 765 46.23 -49.29 23.78
N SER A 766 45.49 -50.08 24.56
CA SER A 766 45.85 -50.45 25.93
C SER A 766 45.72 -51.95 26.17
N LYS A 767 46.30 -52.46 27.26
CA LYS A 767 46.25 -53.88 27.64
C LYS A 767 44.82 -54.42 27.75
N GLU A 768 43.87 -53.60 28.20
CA GLU A 768 42.45 -53.95 28.38
C GLU A 768 41.67 -53.97 27.06
N THR A 769 42.20 -53.35 26.00
CA THR A 769 41.48 -53.08 24.74
C THR A 769 42.10 -53.78 23.53
N MET A 770 43.38 -54.14 23.60
CA MET A 770 44.09 -54.94 22.58
C MET A 770 43.36 -56.24 22.19
N PRO A 771 42.93 -57.13 23.12
CA PRO A 771 42.25 -58.37 22.73
C PRO A 771 40.88 -58.12 22.07
N LEU A 772 40.20 -57.05 22.47
CA LEU A 772 38.91 -56.64 21.88
C LEU A 772 39.10 -56.07 20.48
N LEU A 773 40.19 -55.33 20.24
CA LEU A 773 40.56 -54.82 18.92
C LEU A 773 40.97 -55.95 17.96
N GLU A 774 41.52 -57.05 18.48
CA GLU A 774 41.79 -58.27 17.71
C GLU A 774 40.51 -59.07 17.41
N LYS A 775 39.61 -59.20 18.39
CA LYS A 775 38.28 -59.84 18.24
C LYS A 775 37.36 -59.09 17.27
N SER A 776 37.40 -57.75 17.28
CA SER A 776 36.54 -56.88 16.45
C SER A 776 36.84 -56.89 14.94
N ARG A 777 37.83 -57.65 14.45
CA ARG A 777 38.25 -57.61 13.04
C ARG A 777 37.24 -58.23 12.07
N GLU A 778 36.37 -59.10 12.56
CA GLU A 778 35.42 -59.89 11.76
C GLU A 778 33.96 -59.69 12.21
N MET A 779 33.69 -58.66 13.02
CA MET A 779 32.39 -58.41 13.68
C MET A 779 32.00 -56.93 13.54
N ASN A 780 30.70 -56.63 13.38
CA ASN A 780 30.23 -55.25 13.39
C ASN A 780 30.05 -54.72 14.82
N ASP A 781 29.93 -53.39 14.97
CA ASP A 781 29.69 -52.70 16.26
C ASP A 781 28.44 -53.20 17.03
N GLU A 782 27.46 -53.80 16.35
CA GLU A 782 26.27 -54.40 16.98
C GLU A 782 26.54 -55.83 17.44
N ASP A 783 27.11 -56.69 16.58
CA ASP A 783 27.48 -58.08 16.89
C ASP A 783 28.49 -58.14 18.06
N LEU A 784 29.52 -57.29 18.00
CA LEU A 784 30.54 -57.17 19.05
C LEU A 784 29.92 -56.71 20.37
N LYS A 785 28.91 -55.83 20.34
CA LYS A 785 28.22 -55.41 21.56
C LYS A 785 27.37 -56.54 22.13
N GLU A 786 26.59 -57.24 21.29
CA GLU A 786 25.77 -58.36 21.75
C GLU A 786 26.63 -59.46 22.37
N GLN A 787 27.78 -59.77 21.78
CA GLN A 787 28.74 -60.69 22.38
C GLN A 787 29.30 -60.20 23.73
N LEU A 788 29.65 -58.92 23.87
CA LEU A 788 30.13 -58.34 25.14
C LEU A 788 29.05 -58.29 26.23
N ASP A 789 27.77 -58.08 25.86
CA ASP A 789 26.63 -58.17 26.77
C ASP A 789 26.39 -59.62 27.23
N ILE A 790 26.57 -60.61 26.34
CA ILE A 790 26.43 -62.06 26.63
C ILE A 790 27.58 -62.58 27.50
N GLU A 791 28.82 -62.16 27.23
CA GLU A 791 30.01 -62.60 27.96
C GLU A 791 30.20 -61.88 29.31
N LEU A 792 29.35 -60.89 29.63
CA LEU A 792 29.48 -59.99 30.79
C LEU A 792 30.80 -59.17 30.81
N GLU A 793 31.39 -58.93 29.64
CA GLU A 793 32.66 -58.21 29.48
C GLU A 793 32.51 -56.71 29.14
N ASP A 794 31.29 -56.15 29.05
CA ASP A 794 31.10 -54.69 28.86
C ASP A 794 31.32 -53.88 30.17
N PHE A 795 32.54 -53.94 30.70
CA PHE A 795 32.95 -53.23 31.92
C PHE A 795 33.16 -51.71 31.68
N VAL A 796 33.18 -50.95 32.77
CA VAL A 796 33.38 -49.48 32.69
C VAL A 796 34.86 -49.15 32.55
N VAL A 797 35.20 -48.29 31.59
CA VAL A 797 36.55 -47.82 31.32
C VAL A 797 36.64 -46.29 31.23
N LYS A 798 37.84 -45.76 31.48
CA LYS A 798 38.12 -44.33 31.59
C LYS A 798 39.55 -44.01 31.15
N ILE A 799 39.76 -42.85 30.55
CA ILE A 799 41.11 -42.39 30.18
C ILE A 799 41.84 -41.92 31.44
N GLY A 800 43.02 -42.47 31.68
CA GLY A 800 43.86 -42.16 32.84
C GLY A 800 45.33 -42.47 32.58
N ARG A 801 46.19 -42.16 33.56
CA ARG A 801 47.63 -42.45 33.46
C ARG A 801 47.93 -43.82 34.07
N SER A 802 48.45 -44.76 33.28
CA SER A 802 48.84 -46.11 33.72
C SER A 802 49.85 -46.01 34.87
N THR A 803 49.59 -46.75 35.94
CA THR A 803 50.51 -46.92 37.08
C THR A 803 51.68 -47.86 36.77
N HIS A 804 51.56 -48.68 35.73
CA HIS A 804 52.63 -49.61 35.31
C HIS A 804 53.61 -48.95 34.33
N ASP A 805 53.09 -48.24 33.32
CA ASP A 805 53.88 -47.81 32.16
C ASP A 805 54.08 -46.29 32.09
N GLY A 806 53.38 -45.52 32.93
CA GLY A 806 53.46 -44.05 32.95
C GLY A 806 52.87 -43.32 31.74
N TYR A 807 52.38 -44.02 30.73
CA TYR A 807 51.62 -43.48 29.60
C TYR A 807 50.17 -43.15 29.98
N VAL A 808 49.48 -42.36 29.15
CA VAL A 808 48.03 -42.18 29.28
C VAL A 808 47.33 -43.18 28.36
N THR A 809 46.46 -44.01 28.94
CA THR A 809 45.77 -45.12 28.27
C THR A 809 44.35 -45.26 28.81
N VAL A 810 43.57 -46.14 28.20
CA VAL A 810 42.28 -46.57 28.74
C VAL A 810 42.50 -47.57 29.89
N LEU A 811 41.89 -47.28 31.04
CA LEU A 811 41.93 -48.06 32.29
C LEU A 811 40.53 -48.52 32.70
N LYS A 812 40.44 -49.70 33.31
CA LYS A 812 39.24 -50.24 33.97
C LYS A 812 38.92 -49.45 35.26
N VAL A 813 37.63 -49.26 35.54
CA VAL A 813 37.09 -48.43 36.65
C VAL A 813 36.43 -49.30 37.72
#